data_AF-A0A2K2G454-F1
#
_entry.id   AF-A0A2K2G454-F1
#
_cell.length_a   1.000
_cell.length_b   1.000
_cell.length_c   1.000
_cell.angle_alpha   90.00
_cell.angle_beta   90.00
_cell.angle_gamma   90.00
#
_symmetry.space_group_name_H-M   'P 1'
#
loop_
_entity.id
_entity.type
_entity.pdbx_description
1 polymer ?
#
loop_
_entity_poly.entity_id
_entity_poly.type
_entity_poly.pdbx_seq_one_letter_code
_entity_poly.pdbx_strand_id
1 'polypeptide(L)'
;MTVAAKTPSSSHIEDGVSKNFTLDFRFLDVSDVRAVRIFADGSTVDLVAGIDFTVAGGETDAGGTLTVAVTAAAGTRLRAWRVTPLDQQAKYPTSGTFPAQSHEEALDKLSMTTQELSRDIDRAFKVPMGGEGLEVANVDDGQVLALVDGKIQGVANDPAFAEDAAQRAAIARAEAQLARDGAFAAKEGAEAAEAASELNADRAASAAISSQGYFPGARTYVPRGAATGALAIGAAGTGGTNGTFDLAFTGGNFTVNPSGTFTVAGGVVTAITITGPGLYVGNGLAAPALSFAASAGLTGAAAALTTRYLKGAGEYYLTESSAGEDYVALFQNVGNVATLIDDKLDWASAGAARGYSEVAEAAADEVSQYLTNYPAAVIPGYPDFNVAGAELFENGQIASFTTTDGVQYLMVNGSPERVQTDVDPNDKVVFIPGFAGTAVKVTVFTDGRISSVIDDRGRRWWYGDDGWTYGVATASGSKHFDAVIYGSNTGGLTATARLKLQGKSVCVLEPYPAFGGMHACGLGMVDRPTNLQGGVDSVNCIGGLTRSLYFQRVADIVGTADVELKYQAAAHVYEQVAQNILIDYADLALKDVQIDGPRSLRVDIDGLTGDKITRGVFMRDGYISGDVFIDCSYEMDLGAAKLGPAGYRVGRESFAETGEPWAGVSPRHVFDKTSTDYRYYSGSGSALDFASIPTDLPVLLDDPLATAGQADGNYQAYNFRLNLTRDPSIYVPFEKPEGYDYRYCLPFFERIVQRINLPTSDGAHMEATMGRNNDSFGFRYPMFTAGGVTNRSQFNELDLLNFQRGYATANWPKRMTMLLNSVFMFKSLLWFMAFDPMAREYGLAGLQDDLNDVTRPEGFAYQGPIGLCGDEFQSSRFGAGFSYYMYVREALRLEAQYVMSYFDQATVGMGGTPTKAHSIGKWGYSWDMHPLLRQWIRNLSTGLNYNDRIAVEGPWAGQEVKTALYQMPMEMMWPALSLKSRNLIVPVCAGNTHLAWAPDRLEPNYGIRGEAAGENAAWYLDNIDSGLAVHDHPYADLAARLLARGSIL
;
A
#
# COMPACT_ATOMS: atom_id res chain seq x y z
N MET A 1 33.18 -14.28 50.18
CA MET A 1 31.72 -14.04 50.36
C MET A 1 31.40 -12.91 49.42
N THR A 2 30.45 -13.07 48.50
CA THR A 2 30.23 -12.08 47.42
C THR A 2 29.04 -11.20 47.76
N VAL A 3 29.20 -9.87 47.71
CA VAL A 3 28.09 -8.91 47.84
C VAL A 3 26.99 -9.22 46.80
N ALA A 4 25.77 -9.45 47.27
CA ALA A 4 24.61 -9.65 46.39
C ALA A 4 24.29 -8.40 45.57
N ALA A 5 23.79 -8.59 44.34
CA ALA A 5 23.35 -7.53 43.44
C ALA A 5 22.01 -6.92 43.89
N LYS A 6 22.02 -6.22 45.01
CA LYS A 6 20.84 -5.54 45.58
C LYS A 6 20.91 -4.03 45.37
N THR A 7 19.74 -3.40 45.28
CA THR A 7 19.63 -1.93 45.22
C THR A 7 20.17 -1.31 46.51
N PRO A 8 21.13 -0.36 46.47
CA PRO A 8 21.76 0.22 47.67
C PRO A 8 20.88 1.31 48.31
N SER A 9 19.56 1.08 48.36
CA SER A 9 18.59 1.96 49.02
C SER A 9 17.30 1.22 49.36
N SER A 10 16.67 1.59 50.46
CA SER A 10 15.34 1.13 50.88
C SER A 10 14.41 2.34 51.09
N SER A 11 13.12 2.15 50.83
CA SER A 11 12.12 3.20 51.03
C SER A 11 10.91 2.62 51.76
N HIS A 12 10.41 3.36 52.75
CA HIS A 12 9.31 2.97 53.61
C HIS A 12 8.29 4.10 53.70
N ILE A 13 7.02 3.74 53.87
CA ILE A 13 5.97 4.70 54.23
C ILE A 13 5.77 4.58 55.74
N GLU A 14 5.97 5.68 56.47
CA GLU A 14 5.74 5.71 57.90
C GLU A 14 4.23 5.71 58.19
N ASP A 15 3.81 4.93 59.19
CA ASP A 15 2.42 4.75 59.63
C ASP A 15 2.04 5.67 60.81
N GLY A 16 2.97 6.52 61.27
CA GLY A 16 2.78 7.37 62.45
C GLY A 16 3.27 6.78 63.77
N VAL A 17 3.60 5.48 63.82
CA VAL A 17 3.81 4.72 65.06
C VAL A 17 5.10 3.89 65.04
N SER A 18 5.40 3.27 63.91
CA SER A 18 6.56 2.39 63.72
C SER A 18 7.87 3.18 63.78
N LYS A 19 8.83 2.68 64.55
CA LYS A 19 10.17 3.27 64.68
C LYS A 19 11.27 2.48 63.97
N ASN A 20 11.02 1.23 63.62
CA ASN A 20 12.03 0.32 63.04
C ASN A 20 11.70 0.02 61.58
N PHE A 21 12.67 0.20 60.70
CA PHE A 21 12.54 0.03 59.26
C PHE A 21 13.68 -0.84 58.74
N THR A 22 13.38 -1.78 57.85
CA THR A 22 14.41 -2.69 57.31
C THR A 22 15.29 -1.98 56.27
N LEU A 23 16.58 -2.27 56.27
CA LEU A 23 17.52 -1.88 55.23
C LEU A 23 17.90 -3.15 54.49
N ASP A 24 17.52 -3.30 53.24
CA ASP A 24 17.70 -4.55 52.50
C ASP A 24 19.07 -4.65 51.80
N PHE A 25 19.99 -3.76 52.16
CA PHE A 25 21.32 -3.65 51.59
C PHE A 25 22.40 -3.74 52.67
N ARG A 26 23.54 -4.33 52.30
CA ARG A 26 24.74 -4.44 53.13
C ARG A 26 25.42 -3.07 53.29
N PHE A 27 26.00 -2.75 54.44
CA PHE A 27 26.82 -1.55 54.70
C PHE A 27 27.98 -1.89 55.65
N LEU A 28 29.11 -1.16 55.57
CA LEU A 28 30.32 -1.50 56.35
C LEU A 28 30.36 -0.78 57.69
N ASP A 29 29.89 0.46 57.73
CA ASP A 29 29.82 1.28 58.93
C ASP A 29 28.46 1.98 59.03
N VAL A 30 28.03 2.30 60.24
CA VAL A 30 26.79 3.06 60.49
C VAL A 30 26.81 4.43 59.80
N SER A 31 28.01 5.00 59.63
CA SER A 31 28.25 6.26 58.93
C SER A 31 28.17 6.14 57.40
N ASP A 32 28.00 4.95 56.84
CA ASP A 32 27.74 4.75 55.40
C ASP A 32 26.25 4.91 55.08
N VAL A 33 25.36 4.92 56.07
CA VAL A 33 23.92 5.05 55.85
C VAL A 33 23.51 6.52 55.89
N ARG A 34 22.76 6.95 54.88
CA ARG A 34 22.06 8.24 54.84
C ARG A 34 20.56 8.00 54.79
N ALA A 35 19.80 8.93 55.35
CA ALA A 35 18.35 8.85 55.31
C ALA A 35 17.72 10.24 55.20
N VAL A 36 16.58 10.31 54.52
CA VAL A 36 15.79 11.52 54.33
C VAL A 36 14.31 11.18 54.52
N ARG A 37 13.55 12.13 55.07
CA ARG A 37 12.08 12.11 55.05
C ARG A 37 11.56 13.00 53.94
N ILE A 38 10.54 12.52 53.26
CA ILE A 38 9.83 13.23 52.21
C ILE A 38 8.36 13.33 52.64
N PHE A 39 7.88 14.55 52.88
CA PHE A 39 6.51 14.82 53.32
C PHE A 39 5.56 14.90 52.12
N ALA A 40 4.25 14.89 52.40
CA ALA A 40 3.21 14.89 51.36
C ALA A 40 3.19 16.15 50.50
N ASP A 41 3.72 17.27 51.01
CA ASP A 41 3.90 18.54 50.28
C ASP A 41 5.18 18.57 49.42
N GLY A 42 5.95 17.47 49.42
CA GLY A 42 7.22 17.36 48.70
C GLY A 42 8.43 17.93 49.44
N SER A 43 8.24 18.55 50.62
CA SER A 43 9.37 19.01 51.43
C SER A 43 10.21 17.83 51.93
N THR A 44 11.52 18.06 52.07
CA THR A 44 12.46 17.03 52.50
C THR A 44 13.22 17.45 53.75
N VAL A 45 13.51 16.49 54.63
CA VAL A 45 14.33 16.68 55.82
C VAL A 45 15.36 15.57 55.90
N ASP A 46 16.63 15.95 55.81
CA ASP A 46 17.76 15.03 56.02
C ASP A 46 17.82 14.60 57.49
N LEU A 47 18.05 13.30 57.70
CA LEU A 47 18.20 12.72 59.02
C LEU A 47 19.69 12.52 59.32
N VAL A 48 20.09 12.84 60.54
CA VAL A 48 21.47 12.71 61.01
C VAL A 48 21.63 11.41 61.80
N ALA A 49 22.56 10.55 61.37
CA ALA A 49 22.90 9.31 62.08
C ALA A 49 23.42 9.61 63.51
N GLY A 50 22.94 8.86 64.50
CA GLY A 50 23.26 9.05 65.91
C GLY A 50 22.42 10.12 66.64
N ILE A 51 21.66 10.94 65.90
CA ILE A 51 20.75 11.95 66.45
C ILE A 51 19.30 11.59 66.10
N ASP A 52 18.99 11.55 64.81
CA ASP A 52 17.64 11.34 64.29
C ASP A 52 17.33 9.86 64.06
N PHE A 53 18.36 9.05 63.81
CA PHE A 53 18.23 7.61 63.68
C PHE A 53 19.50 6.87 64.12
N THR A 54 19.34 5.58 64.44
CA THR A 54 20.43 4.63 64.66
C THR A 54 20.26 3.46 63.71
N VAL A 55 21.35 2.75 63.38
CA VAL A 55 21.30 1.55 62.55
C VAL A 55 22.01 0.40 63.25
N ALA A 56 21.50 -0.82 63.06
CA ALA A 56 22.10 -2.05 63.57
C ALA A 56 22.09 -3.14 62.49
N GLY A 57 23.05 -4.05 62.55
CA GLY A 57 23.26 -5.07 61.50
C GLY A 57 24.04 -4.51 60.32
N GLY A 58 23.75 -5.00 59.11
CA GLY A 58 24.35 -4.49 57.86
C GLY A 58 25.63 -5.18 57.41
N GLU A 59 26.31 -5.93 58.28
CA GLU A 59 27.59 -6.58 57.94
C GLU A 59 27.47 -7.70 56.88
N THR A 60 26.25 -8.16 56.60
CA THR A 60 25.94 -9.21 55.61
C THR A 60 24.85 -8.76 54.64
N ASP A 61 24.63 -9.51 53.57
CA ASP A 61 23.56 -9.23 52.60
C ASP A 61 22.14 -9.40 53.16
N ALA A 62 21.98 -9.88 54.40
CA ALA A 62 20.71 -9.83 55.11
C ALA A 62 20.28 -8.37 55.42
N GLY A 63 21.21 -7.42 55.31
CA GLY A 63 20.95 -6.01 55.55
C GLY A 63 20.92 -5.66 57.03
N GLY A 64 20.27 -4.55 57.36
CA GLY A 64 20.19 -4.04 58.72
C GLY A 64 18.82 -3.48 59.07
N THR A 65 18.73 -2.85 60.24
CA THR A 65 17.51 -2.16 60.69
C THR A 65 17.87 -0.73 61.03
N LEU A 66 17.11 0.21 60.49
CA LEU A 66 17.14 1.63 60.83
C LEU A 66 16.06 1.93 61.86
N THR A 67 16.45 2.50 63.00
CA THR A 67 15.56 2.91 64.08
C THR A 67 15.56 4.44 64.20
N VAL A 68 14.42 5.07 63.91
CA VAL A 68 14.24 6.53 64.06
C VAL A 68 14.00 6.91 65.52
N ALA A 69 14.53 8.07 65.94
CA ALA A 69 14.35 8.60 67.29
C ALA A 69 12.90 9.07 67.52
N VAL A 70 12.32 9.76 66.54
CA VAL A 70 10.98 10.34 66.55
C VAL A 70 10.19 9.88 65.32
N THR A 71 8.94 9.43 65.51
CA THR A 71 8.05 9.04 64.40
C THR A 71 7.58 10.26 63.61
N ALA A 72 7.41 10.14 62.29
CA ALA A 72 6.78 11.17 61.47
C ALA A 72 5.27 10.93 61.33
N ALA A 73 4.56 11.88 60.72
CA ALA A 73 3.14 11.72 60.41
C ALA A 73 2.92 10.58 59.40
N ALA A 74 1.76 9.90 59.50
CA ALA A 74 1.40 8.83 58.58
C ALA A 74 1.41 9.30 57.12
N GLY A 75 2.01 8.51 56.23
CA GLY A 75 2.18 8.87 54.81
C GLY A 75 3.51 9.54 54.48
N THR A 76 4.34 9.90 55.48
CA THR A 76 5.70 10.39 55.25
C THR A 76 6.55 9.26 54.67
N ARG A 77 7.29 9.53 53.59
CA ARG A 77 8.19 8.53 52.99
C ARG A 77 9.58 8.67 53.60
N LEU A 78 10.05 7.64 54.28
CA LEU A 78 11.42 7.50 54.75
C LEU A 78 12.24 6.79 53.68
N ARG A 79 13.28 7.44 53.17
CA ARG A 79 14.21 6.84 52.22
C ARG A 79 15.60 6.78 52.82
N ALA A 80 16.21 5.59 52.82
CA ALA A 80 17.57 5.37 53.27
C ALA A 80 18.42 4.77 52.16
N TRP A 81 19.70 5.15 52.09
CA TRP A 81 20.63 4.66 51.08
C TRP A 81 22.06 4.57 51.61
N ARG A 82 22.87 3.77 50.93
CA ARG A 82 24.30 3.61 51.22
C ARG A 82 25.13 4.65 50.49
N VAL A 83 26.15 5.16 51.17
CA VAL A 83 27.21 6.02 50.67
C VAL A 83 28.54 5.48 51.22
N THR A 84 29.21 4.67 50.41
CA THR A 84 30.48 4.02 50.77
C THR A 84 31.65 4.96 50.48
N PRO A 85 32.59 5.19 51.42
CA PRO A 85 33.76 6.03 51.19
C PRO A 85 34.61 5.57 49.98
N LEU A 86 34.95 6.50 49.09
CA LEU A 86 35.73 6.25 47.87
C LEU A 86 37.25 6.26 48.12
N ASP A 87 37.70 5.60 49.17
CA ASP A 87 39.11 5.50 49.56
C ASP A 87 39.62 4.06 49.62
N GLN A 88 40.86 3.84 49.17
CA GLN A 88 41.55 2.56 49.32
C GLN A 88 42.30 2.51 50.65
N GLN A 89 41.78 1.77 51.61
CA GLN A 89 42.40 1.63 52.94
C GLN A 89 43.33 0.41 53.04
N ALA A 90 43.17 -0.59 52.16
CA ALA A 90 43.99 -1.80 52.16
C ALA A 90 45.33 -1.60 51.42
N LYS A 91 46.44 -1.90 52.11
CA LYS A 91 47.80 -1.89 51.58
C LYS A 91 48.53 -3.18 51.97
N TYR A 92 48.89 -4.00 50.98
CA TYR A 92 49.59 -5.26 51.20
C TYR A 92 51.11 -5.09 51.05
N PRO A 93 51.93 -5.66 51.95
CA PRO A 93 53.37 -5.67 51.78
C PRO A 93 53.76 -6.61 50.64
N THR A 94 54.79 -6.24 49.88
CA THR A 94 55.37 -7.10 48.85
C THR A 94 55.91 -8.38 49.52
N SER A 95 55.55 -9.55 49.00
CA SER A 95 55.99 -10.88 49.47
C SER A 95 55.44 -11.34 50.85
N GLY A 96 54.39 -10.71 51.37
CA GLY A 96 53.66 -11.22 52.54
C GLY A 96 52.73 -12.39 52.20
N THR A 97 52.31 -13.16 53.22
CA THR A 97 51.25 -14.17 53.08
C THR A 97 49.94 -13.51 52.66
N PHE A 98 49.23 -14.07 51.67
CA PHE A 98 48.01 -13.47 51.12
C PHE A 98 46.88 -13.43 52.19
N PRO A 99 46.46 -12.23 52.65
CA PRO A 99 45.41 -12.10 53.65
C PRO A 99 44.04 -12.14 52.95
N ALA A 100 43.56 -13.35 52.66
CA ALA A 100 42.34 -13.56 51.87
C ALA A 100 41.13 -12.76 52.40
N GLN A 101 40.96 -12.68 53.72
CA GLN A 101 39.84 -11.96 54.33
C GLN A 101 39.87 -10.45 54.03
N SER A 102 40.98 -9.76 54.31
CA SER A 102 41.07 -8.32 54.02
C SER A 102 41.03 -8.01 52.53
N HIS A 103 41.44 -8.97 51.69
CA HIS A 103 41.34 -8.85 50.23
C HIS A 103 39.90 -8.92 49.74
N GLU A 104 39.12 -9.87 50.25
CA GLU A 104 37.68 -9.97 49.98
C GLU A 104 36.92 -8.73 50.49
N GLU A 105 37.23 -8.22 51.69
CA GLU A 105 36.63 -6.99 52.22
C GLU A 105 36.88 -5.77 51.32
N ALA A 106 38.08 -5.67 50.73
CA ALA A 106 38.42 -4.61 49.79
C ALA A 106 37.65 -4.74 48.45
N LEU A 107 37.46 -5.97 47.96
CA LEU A 107 36.66 -6.23 46.74
C LEU A 107 35.17 -5.97 46.97
N ASP A 108 34.64 -6.38 48.12
CA ASP A 108 33.25 -6.11 48.52
C ASP A 108 32.97 -4.60 48.55
N LYS A 109 33.89 -3.81 49.13
CA LYS A 109 33.81 -2.34 49.14
C LYS A 109 33.72 -1.76 47.72
N LEU A 110 34.57 -2.24 46.80
CA LEU A 110 34.54 -1.81 45.40
C LEU A 110 33.22 -2.14 44.71
N SER A 111 32.69 -3.35 44.91
CA SER A 111 31.38 -3.74 44.37
C SER A 111 30.25 -2.87 44.91
N MET A 112 30.29 -2.51 46.20
CA MET A 112 29.31 -1.61 46.82
C MET A 112 29.37 -0.20 46.24
N THR A 113 30.57 0.33 46.01
CA THR A 113 30.78 1.60 45.31
C THR A 113 30.24 1.57 43.88
N THR A 114 30.46 0.49 43.12
CA THR A 114 29.93 0.38 41.75
C THR A 114 28.40 0.39 41.71
N GLN A 115 27.73 -0.28 42.66
CA GLN A 115 26.27 -0.24 42.78
C GLN A 115 25.76 1.18 43.04
N GLU A 116 26.45 1.96 43.87
CA GLU A 116 26.12 3.35 44.17
C GLU A 116 26.34 4.27 42.97
N LEU A 117 27.46 4.12 42.26
CA LEU A 117 27.73 4.87 41.04
C LEU A 117 26.68 4.58 39.95
N SER A 118 26.26 3.33 39.79
CA SER A 118 25.16 2.98 38.87
C SER A 118 23.85 3.70 39.25
N ARG A 119 23.49 3.67 40.55
CA ARG A 119 22.31 4.36 41.08
C ARG A 119 22.36 5.86 40.78
N ASP A 120 23.52 6.49 40.94
CA ASP A 120 23.66 7.94 40.81
C ASP A 120 23.75 8.35 39.32
N ILE A 121 24.40 7.57 38.47
CA ILE A 121 24.42 7.76 37.00
C ILE A 121 23.01 7.66 36.41
N ASP A 122 22.17 6.74 36.90
CA ASP A 122 20.77 6.63 36.46
C ASP A 122 19.90 7.82 36.85
N ARG A 123 20.38 8.69 37.74
CA ARG A 123 19.71 9.92 38.18
C ARG A 123 20.36 11.19 37.65
N ALA A 124 21.42 11.07 36.85
CA ALA A 124 22.13 12.19 36.25
C ALA A 124 21.60 12.51 34.84
N PHE A 125 21.73 13.76 34.41
CA PHE A 125 21.59 14.13 33.01
C PHE A 125 22.74 13.50 32.20
N LYS A 126 22.41 12.72 31.17
CA LYS A 126 23.39 12.02 30.31
C LYS A 126 23.57 12.81 29.00
N VAL A 127 24.81 13.07 28.62
CA VAL A 127 25.18 13.66 27.31
C VAL A 127 25.62 12.54 26.37
N PRO A 128 25.29 12.59 25.07
CA PRO A 128 25.77 11.61 24.09
C PRO A 128 27.29 11.50 24.09
N MET A 129 27.81 10.30 23.78
CA MET A 129 29.24 10.05 23.77
C MET A 129 29.91 10.89 22.67
N GLY A 130 30.72 11.88 23.07
CA GLY A 130 31.33 12.88 22.19
C GLY A 130 30.81 14.31 22.36
N GLY A 131 29.75 14.52 23.16
CA GLY A 131 29.27 15.86 23.53
C GLY A 131 29.96 16.43 24.77
N GLU A 132 30.02 17.76 24.87
CA GLU A 132 30.51 18.46 26.07
C GLU A 132 29.48 18.39 27.21
N GLY A 133 29.96 18.25 28.45
CA GLY A 133 29.09 18.18 29.64
C GLY A 133 28.34 19.50 29.88
N LEU A 134 27.04 19.41 30.19
CA LEU A 134 26.21 20.59 30.50
C LEU A 134 26.55 21.14 31.91
N GLU A 135 26.72 22.46 32.01
CA GLU A 135 26.93 23.16 33.28
C GLU A 135 25.58 23.67 33.83
N VAL A 136 25.26 23.33 35.08
CA VAL A 136 24.06 23.84 35.77
C VAL A 136 24.47 25.07 36.60
N ALA A 137 23.94 26.23 36.23
CA ALA A 137 24.13 27.48 36.98
C ALA A 137 23.14 27.60 38.15
N ASN A 138 23.35 28.58 39.05
CA ASN A 138 22.44 28.84 40.17
C ASN A 138 21.02 29.17 39.66
N VAL A 139 20.00 28.61 40.32
CA VAL A 139 18.58 28.80 40.03
C VAL A 139 17.93 29.42 41.25
N ASP A 140 17.41 30.63 41.12
CA ASP A 140 16.76 31.34 42.22
C ASP A 140 15.27 30.97 42.31
N ASP A 141 14.68 31.14 43.49
CA ASP A 141 13.28 30.83 43.76
C ASP A 141 12.35 31.70 42.88
N GLY A 142 11.38 31.09 42.21
CA GLY A 142 10.48 31.75 41.25
C GLY A 142 10.97 31.78 39.78
N GLN A 143 12.11 31.16 39.47
CA GLN A 143 12.60 30.99 38.09
C GLN A 143 12.22 29.62 37.51
N VAL A 144 12.16 29.53 36.18
CA VAL A 144 12.01 28.28 35.43
C VAL A 144 13.33 27.88 34.79
N LEU A 145 13.59 26.57 34.65
CA LEU A 145 14.81 26.07 34.03
C LEU A 145 14.74 26.19 32.50
N ALA A 146 15.73 26.81 31.89
CA ALA A 146 15.90 26.88 30.44
C ALA A 146 17.36 26.59 30.03
N LEU A 147 17.53 26.04 28.83
CA LEU A 147 18.85 25.89 28.20
C LEU A 147 19.14 27.18 27.42
N VAL A 148 20.14 27.94 27.86
CA VAL A 148 20.55 29.20 27.25
C VAL A 148 22.06 29.14 27.04
N ASP A 149 22.50 29.32 25.79
CA ASP A 149 23.92 29.29 25.42
C ASP A 149 24.69 28.05 25.92
N GLY A 150 24.03 26.88 25.88
CA GLY A 150 24.63 25.61 26.31
C GLY A 150 24.70 25.41 27.83
N LYS A 151 24.09 26.30 28.62
CA LYS A 151 24.00 26.19 30.08
C LYS A 151 22.56 26.02 30.53
N ILE A 152 22.33 25.16 31.51
CA ILE A 152 21.04 25.06 32.18
C ILE A 152 21.02 26.14 33.26
N GLN A 153 20.13 27.12 33.13
CA GLN A 153 20.03 28.23 34.07
C GLN A 153 18.57 28.63 34.36
N GLY A 154 18.35 29.25 35.52
CA GLY A 154 17.06 29.82 35.87
C GLY A 154 16.77 31.08 35.05
N VAL A 155 15.60 31.14 34.43
CA VAL A 155 15.08 32.34 33.76
C VAL A 155 13.79 32.79 34.43
N ALA A 156 13.49 34.09 34.36
CA ALA A 156 12.29 34.64 34.98
C ALA A 156 11.03 33.97 34.43
N ASN A 157 10.13 33.55 35.31
CA ASN A 157 8.83 33.02 34.95
C ASN A 157 7.91 34.17 34.48
N ASP A 158 8.10 34.63 33.24
CA ASP A 158 7.33 35.73 32.64
C ASP A 158 6.01 35.21 32.04
N PRO A 159 4.84 35.54 32.63
CA PRO A 159 3.54 35.12 32.11
C PRO A 159 3.23 35.70 30.72
N ALA A 160 3.82 36.86 30.38
CA ALA A 160 3.64 37.49 29.07
C ALA A 160 4.36 36.71 27.96
N PHE A 161 5.46 36.02 28.28
CA PHE A 161 6.15 35.14 27.34
C PHE A 161 5.34 33.86 27.07
N ALA A 162 4.63 33.33 28.07
CA ALA A 162 3.73 32.18 27.87
C ALA A 162 2.51 32.56 27.02
N GLU A 163 1.97 33.77 27.19
CA GLU A 163 0.86 34.30 26.39
C GLU A 163 1.30 34.64 24.94
N ASP A 164 2.48 35.22 24.75
CA ASP A 164 3.09 35.46 23.42
C ASP A 164 3.44 34.14 22.72
N ALA A 165 3.99 33.15 23.43
CA ALA A 165 4.27 31.83 22.89
C ALA A 165 2.98 31.07 22.52
N ALA A 166 1.92 31.19 23.34
CA ALA A 166 0.61 30.62 23.02
C ALA A 166 -0.04 31.33 21.81
N GLN A 167 0.09 32.65 21.70
CA GLN A 167 -0.35 33.39 20.52
C GLN A 167 0.44 33.02 19.27
N ARG A 168 1.77 32.90 19.36
CA ARG A 168 2.62 32.44 18.24
C ARG A 168 2.29 31.02 17.83
N ALA A 169 2.02 30.12 18.78
CA ALA A 169 1.58 28.75 18.49
C ALA A 169 0.18 28.71 17.86
N ALA A 170 -0.72 29.62 18.26
CA ALA A 170 -2.05 29.75 17.64
C ALA A 170 -1.96 30.32 16.21
N ILE A 171 -1.10 31.31 15.98
CA ILE A 171 -0.81 31.87 14.65
C ILE A 171 -0.16 30.80 13.77
N ALA A 172 0.85 30.07 14.26
CA ALA A 172 1.50 28.99 13.52
C ALA A 172 0.52 27.84 13.20
N ARG A 173 -0.44 27.53 14.08
CA ARG A 173 -1.53 26.59 13.79
C ARG A 173 -2.49 27.11 12.73
N ALA A 174 -2.85 28.39 12.78
CA ALA A 174 -3.70 29.01 11.77
C ALA A 174 -3.00 29.07 10.40
N GLU A 175 -1.70 29.38 10.37
CA GLU A 175 -0.87 29.37 9.17
C GLU A 175 -0.68 27.95 8.62
N ALA A 176 -0.47 26.95 9.48
CA ALA A 176 -0.41 25.55 9.07
C ALA A 176 -1.77 25.05 8.53
N GLN A 177 -2.88 25.51 9.10
CA GLN A 177 -4.22 25.21 8.59
C GLN A 177 -4.45 25.88 7.23
N LEU A 178 -4.06 27.16 7.06
CA LEU A 178 -4.13 27.85 5.77
C LEU A 178 -3.22 27.20 4.71
N ALA A 179 -2.03 26.72 5.10
CA ALA A 179 -1.14 25.98 4.20
C ALA A 179 -1.72 24.61 3.84
N ARG A 180 -2.39 23.93 4.79
CA ARG A 180 -3.11 22.68 4.55
C ARG A 180 -4.32 22.90 3.63
N ASP A 181 -5.13 23.93 3.87
CA ASP A 181 -6.27 24.29 3.04
C ASP A 181 -5.82 24.72 1.64
N GLY A 182 -4.71 25.45 1.55
CA GLY A 182 -4.04 25.76 0.28
C GLY A 182 -3.51 24.53 -0.45
N ALA A 183 -2.97 23.54 0.28
CA ALA A 183 -2.55 22.27 -0.30
C ALA A 183 -3.74 21.40 -0.75
N PHE A 184 -4.87 21.44 -0.03
CA PHE A 184 -6.10 20.78 -0.46
C PHE A 184 -6.71 21.46 -1.69
N ALA A 185 -6.75 22.79 -1.74
CA ALA A 185 -7.20 23.54 -2.91
C ALA A 185 -6.26 23.35 -4.11
N ALA A 186 -4.94 23.27 -3.89
CA ALA A 186 -3.97 22.95 -4.93
C ALA A 186 -4.12 21.49 -5.42
N LYS A 187 -4.46 20.56 -4.53
CA LYS A 187 -4.79 19.18 -4.86
C LYS A 187 -6.09 19.10 -5.66
N GLU A 188 -7.16 19.77 -5.26
CA GLU A 188 -8.41 19.84 -6.03
C GLU A 188 -8.20 20.49 -7.39
N GLY A 189 -7.36 21.53 -7.46
CA GLY A 189 -6.95 22.15 -8.72
C GLY A 189 -6.09 21.23 -9.60
N ALA A 190 -5.22 20.41 -9.00
CA ALA A 190 -4.43 19.41 -9.71
C ALA A 190 -5.29 18.22 -10.18
N GLU A 191 -6.23 17.75 -9.37
CA GLU A 191 -7.21 16.73 -9.73
C GLU A 191 -8.16 17.23 -10.84
N ALA A 192 -8.58 18.50 -10.79
CA ALA A 192 -9.35 19.14 -11.86
C ALA A 192 -8.51 19.34 -13.14
N ALA A 193 -7.22 19.66 -13.02
CA ALA A 193 -6.31 19.77 -14.15
C ALA A 193 -5.95 18.41 -14.76
N GLU A 194 -5.83 17.36 -13.94
CA GLU A 194 -5.65 15.97 -14.36
C GLU A 194 -6.90 15.46 -15.07
N ALA A 195 -8.10 15.66 -14.50
CA ALA A 195 -9.36 15.35 -15.15
C ALA A 195 -9.55 16.14 -16.47
N ALA A 196 -9.13 17.41 -16.50
CA ALA A 196 -9.12 18.21 -17.73
C ALA A 196 -8.07 17.72 -18.73
N SER A 197 -6.92 17.20 -18.27
CA SER A 197 -5.86 16.65 -19.12
C SER A 197 -6.26 15.29 -19.71
N GLU A 198 -6.90 14.42 -18.93
CA GLU A 198 -7.48 13.16 -19.40
C GLU A 198 -8.60 13.44 -20.41
N LEU A 199 -9.51 14.36 -20.09
CA LEU A 199 -10.54 14.82 -21.02
C LEU A 199 -9.94 15.44 -22.29
N ASN A 200 -8.82 16.17 -22.19
CA ASN A 200 -8.12 16.75 -23.35
C ASN A 200 -7.35 15.69 -24.15
N ALA A 201 -6.83 14.64 -23.53
CA ALA A 201 -6.21 13.50 -24.20
C ALA A 201 -7.26 12.68 -24.96
N ASP A 202 -8.43 12.45 -24.35
CA ASP A 202 -9.58 11.81 -24.99
C ASP A 202 -10.15 12.67 -26.12
N ARG A 203 -10.21 14.00 -25.92
CA ARG A 203 -10.56 14.95 -26.98
C ARG A 203 -9.52 14.98 -28.09
N ALA A 204 -8.23 14.83 -27.81
CA ALA A 204 -7.17 14.80 -28.81
C ALA A 204 -7.19 13.49 -29.61
N ALA A 205 -7.43 12.35 -28.96
CA ALA A 205 -7.64 11.06 -29.61
C ALA A 205 -8.92 11.07 -30.47
N SER A 206 -9.99 11.66 -29.95
CA SER A 206 -11.27 11.85 -30.67
C SER A 206 -11.14 12.85 -31.82
N ALA A 207 -10.35 13.91 -31.66
CA ALA A 207 -10.05 14.89 -32.71
C ALA A 207 -9.16 14.30 -33.80
N ALA A 208 -8.23 13.40 -33.45
CA ALA A 208 -7.43 12.67 -34.42
C ALA A 208 -8.29 11.74 -35.30
N ILE A 209 -9.32 11.09 -34.73
CA ILE A 209 -10.27 10.26 -35.47
C ILE A 209 -11.27 11.12 -36.26
N SER A 210 -11.78 12.22 -35.69
CA SER A 210 -12.75 13.10 -36.37
C SER A 210 -12.13 13.95 -37.49
N SER A 211 -10.83 14.24 -37.42
CA SER A 211 -10.07 14.87 -38.52
C SER A 211 -10.03 14.01 -39.80
N GLN A 212 -10.37 12.72 -39.69
CA GLN A 212 -10.44 11.77 -40.80
C GLN A 212 -11.77 11.86 -41.58
N GLY A 213 -12.71 12.74 -41.20
CA GLY A 213 -13.89 13.13 -41.99
C GLY A 213 -15.01 12.08 -42.02
N TYR A 214 -16.20 12.49 -41.55
CA TYR A 214 -17.44 11.72 -41.65
C TYR A 214 -18.17 12.04 -42.97
N PHE A 215 -18.56 11.00 -43.72
CA PHE A 215 -19.29 11.13 -44.98
C PHE A 215 -20.64 10.40 -44.91
N PRO A 216 -21.76 11.15 -44.78
CA PRO A 216 -23.09 10.55 -44.72
C PRO A 216 -23.47 9.94 -46.08
N GLY A 217 -23.97 8.70 -46.05
CA GLY A 217 -24.52 8.00 -47.23
C GLY A 217 -23.55 7.11 -48.02
N ALA A 218 -24.02 5.87 -48.25
CA ALA A 218 -23.56 4.79 -49.14
C ALA A 218 -22.09 4.31 -49.09
N ARG A 219 -21.97 2.98 -49.09
CA ARG A 219 -20.85 2.14 -48.62
C ARG A 219 -19.88 1.73 -49.74
N THR A 220 -20.13 2.22 -50.96
CA THR A 220 -19.80 1.44 -52.15
C THR A 220 -18.57 1.93 -52.93
N TYR A 221 -18.05 3.15 -52.69
CA TYR A 221 -16.82 3.68 -53.32
C TYR A 221 -16.16 4.79 -52.47
N VAL A 222 -14.88 5.11 -52.75
CA VAL A 222 -14.13 6.20 -52.06
C VAL A 222 -14.77 7.57 -52.37
N PRO A 223 -15.06 8.43 -51.36
CA PRO A 223 -15.71 9.73 -51.55
C PRO A 223 -14.98 10.66 -52.55
N ARG A 224 -15.74 11.35 -53.40
CA ARG A 224 -15.22 12.32 -54.39
C ARG A 224 -15.88 13.70 -54.24
N GLY A 225 -15.15 14.73 -54.64
CA GLY A 225 -15.62 16.11 -54.66
C GLY A 225 -14.93 16.96 -55.71
N ALA A 226 -15.39 18.20 -55.90
CA ALA A 226 -14.73 19.19 -56.72
C ALA A 226 -13.36 19.57 -56.13
N ALA A 227 -12.41 19.90 -57.01
CA ALA A 227 -11.18 20.55 -56.58
C ALA A 227 -11.50 21.95 -56.04
N THR A 228 -11.14 22.22 -54.78
CA THR A 228 -11.31 23.54 -54.15
C THR A 228 -10.24 24.51 -54.61
N GLY A 229 -10.58 25.80 -54.65
CA GLY A 229 -9.69 26.88 -55.08
C GLY A 229 -10.10 27.52 -56.40
N ALA A 230 -9.17 28.26 -56.99
CA ALA A 230 -9.42 29.02 -58.22
C ALA A 230 -9.68 28.08 -59.40
N LEU A 231 -10.79 28.31 -60.09
CA LEU A 231 -11.16 27.56 -61.29
C LEU A 231 -10.82 28.36 -62.54
N ALA A 232 -10.26 27.68 -63.55
CA ALA A 232 -9.97 28.31 -64.82
C ALA A 232 -11.25 28.76 -65.54
N ILE A 233 -11.26 30.01 -65.99
CA ILE A 233 -12.37 30.58 -66.75
C ILE A 233 -12.21 30.12 -68.21
N GLY A 234 -13.16 29.31 -68.69
CA GLY A 234 -13.16 28.84 -70.08
C GLY A 234 -13.63 29.95 -71.04
N ALA A 235 -14.65 30.71 -70.65
CA ALA A 235 -15.12 31.91 -71.33
C ALA A 235 -15.61 32.92 -70.29
N ALA A 236 -15.16 34.17 -70.38
CA ALA A 236 -15.47 35.21 -69.40
C ALA A 236 -16.88 35.81 -69.54
N GLY A 237 -17.54 35.60 -70.69
CA GLY A 237 -18.81 36.23 -71.02
C GLY A 237 -18.73 37.75 -71.14
N THR A 238 -19.89 38.40 -71.34
CA THR A 238 -20.01 39.88 -71.40
C THR A 238 -21.36 40.36 -70.87
N GLY A 239 -21.43 41.65 -70.49
CA GLY A 239 -22.67 42.35 -70.13
C GLY A 239 -23.16 42.19 -68.69
N GLY A 240 -22.41 41.53 -67.82
CA GLY A 240 -22.83 41.26 -66.44
C GLY A 240 -22.73 42.44 -65.48
N THR A 241 -23.62 42.51 -64.49
CA THR A 241 -23.49 43.43 -63.36
C THR A 241 -22.26 43.08 -62.52
N ASN A 242 -21.40 44.08 -62.24
CA ASN A 242 -20.19 43.89 -61.43
C ASN A 242 -20.55 43.52 -59.98
N GLY A 243 -19.78 42.62 -59.39
CA GLY A 243 -19.98 42.13 -58.02
C GLY A 243 -19.42 40.71 -57.85
N THR A 244 -19.47 40.20 -56.63
CA THR A 244 -19.18 38.79 -56.32
C THR A 244 -20.51 38.11 -55.99
N PHE A 245 -20.76 36.98 -56.65
CA PHE A 245 -22.01 36.25 -56.57
C PHE A 245 -21.75 34.79 -56.22
N ASP A 246 -22.72 34.16 -55.56
CA ASP A 246 -22.69 32.72 -55.33
C ASP A 246 -22.81 31.96 -56.64
N LEU A 247 -22.02 30.91 -56.78
CA LEU A 247 -22.02 30.05 -57.95
C LEU A 247 -23.13 29.01 -57.80
N ALA A 248 -24.08 29.02 -58.74
CA ALA A 248 -25.11 27.99 -58.79
C ALA A 248 -24.64 26.81 -59.66
N PHE A 249 -25.14 25.62 -59.36
CA PHE A 249 -24.78 24.37 -60.03
C PHE A 249 -26.05 23.70 -60.55
N THR A 250 -26.04 23.28 -61.82
CA THR A 250 -27.20 22.66 -62.48
C THR A 250 -26.80 21.36 -63.16
N GLY A 251 -27.60 20.31 -62.95
CA GLY A 251 -27.28 18.95 -63.44
C GLY A 251 -26.16 18.28 -62.63
N GLY A 252 -25.74 17.09 -63.06
CA GLY A 252 -24.77 16.27 -62.33
C GLY A 252 -25.39 15.39 -61.24
N ASN A 253 -24.58 14.47 -60.69
CA ASN A 253 -25.07 13.39 -59.83
C ASN A 253 -24.59 13.51 -58.37
N PHE A 254 -24.10 14.69 -57.95
CA PHE A 254 -23.58 14.90 -56.60
C PHE A 254 -24.71 14.78 -55.56
N THR A 255 -24.45 14.02 -54.50
CA THR A 255 -25.36 13.89 -53.35
C THR A 255 -25.44 15.21 -52.58
N VAL A 256 -24.33 15.93 -52.51
CA VAL A 256 -24.25 17.32 -52.02
C VAL A 256 -23.51 18.13 -53.08
N ASN A 257 -24.15 19.15 -53.66
CA ASN A 257 -23.49 19.97 -54.66
C ASN A 257 -22.28 20.73 -54.08
N PRO A 258 -21.23 20.97 -54.88
CA PRO A 258 -20.15 21.88 -54.50
C PRO A 258 -20.67 23.29 -54.22
N SER A 259 -19.87 24.09 -53.52
CA SER A 259 -20.14 25.52 -53.32
C SER A 259 -18.99 26.35 -53.84
N GLY A 260 -19.28 27.57 -54.27
CA GLY A 260 -18.29 28.48 -54.80
C GLY A 260 -18.86 29.85 -55.08
N THR A 261 -18.00 30.76 -55.49
CA THR A 261 -18.36 32.11 -55.91
C THR A 261 -17.74 32.43 -57.26
N PHE A 262 -18.28 33.44 -57.93
CA PHE A 262 -17.65 34.05 -59.07
C PHE A 262 -17.72 35.57 -58.97
N THR A 263 -16.70 36.24 -59.51
CA THR A 263 -16.59 37.70 -59.49
C THR A 263 -16.70 38.24 -60.91
N VAL A 264 -17.58 39.21 -61.09
CA VAL A 264 -17.75 39.97 -62.34
C VAL A 264 -17.17 41.37 -62.13
N ALA A 265 -16.24 41.76 -63.00
CA ALA A 265 -15.66 43.10 -63.01
C ALA A 265 -15.46 43.55 -64.45
N GLY A 266 -15.85 44.80 -64.76
CA GLY A 266 -15.85 45.32 -66.13
C GLY A 266 -16.84 44.61 -67.07
N GLY A 267 -17.90 44.00 -66.52
CA GLY A 267 -18.93 43.31 -67.31
C GLY A 267 -18.61 41.86 -67.68
N VAL A 268 -17.48 41.31 -67.24
CA VAL A 268 -17.01 39.94 -67.53
C VAL A 268 -16.62 39.20 -66.25
N VAL A 269 -16.68 37.87 -66.26
CA VAL A 269 -16.18 37.04 -65.15
C VAL A 269 -14.65 37.15 -65.08
N THR A 270 -14.13 37.49 -63.91
CA THR A 270 -12.69 37.68 -63.66
C THR A 270 -12.12 36.67 -62.67
N ALA A 271 -12.96 36.04 -61.85
CA ALA A 271 -12.56 34.96 -60.96
C ALA A 271 -13.73 33.98 -60.75
N ILE A 272 -13.40 32.70 -60.59
CA ILE A 272 -14.31 31.65 -60.12
C ILE A 272 -13.55 30.88 -59.04
N THR A 273 -14.15 30.69 -57.88
CA THR A 273 -13.53 29.99 -56.76
C THR A 273 -14.48 28.95 -56.20
N ILE A 274 -14.05 27.69 -56.16
CA ILE A 274 -14.77 26.63 -55.47
C ILE A 274 -14.36 26.66 -54.00
N THR A 275 -15.30 27.02 -53.13
CA THR A 275 -15.09 27.17 -51.69
C THR A 275 -15.41 25.89 -50.93
N GLY A 276 -16.26 25.03 -51.48
CA GLY A 276 -16.61 23.74 -50.90
C GLY A 276 -16.63 22.64 -51.97
N PRO A 277 -16.03 21.47 -51.71
CA PRO A 277 -15.88 20.43 -52.71
C PRO A 277 -17.20 19.72 -53.07
N GLY A 278 -18.23 19.78 -52.22
CA GLY A 278 -19.42 18.93 -52.37
C GLY A 278 -19.09 17.44 -52.15
N LEU A 279 -20.08 16.56 -52.37
CA LEU A 279 -19.97 15.13 -52.14
C LEU A 279 -20.63 14.31 -53.25
N TYR A 280 -19.90 13.33 -53.76
CA TYR A 280 -20.42 12.24 -54.57
C TYR A 280 -19.87 10.90 -54.11
N VAL A 281 -20.77 9.92 -53.97
CA VAL A 281 -20.44 8.54 -53.64
C VAL A 281 -21.21 7.62 -54.61
N GLY A 282 -20.53 7.10 -55.63
CA GLY A 282 -21.16 6.26 -56.66
C GLY A 282 -20.24 5.91 -57.84
N ASN A 283 -20.73 5.05 -58.74
CA ASN A 283 -20.02 4.67 -59.96
C ASN A 283 -20.49 5.55 -61.14
N GLY A 284 -19.58 6.34 -61.73
CA GLY A 284 -19.87 7.23 -62.85
C GLY A 284 -20.22 8.67 -62.44
N LEU A 285 -19.18 9.50 -62.26
CA LEU A 285 -19.33 10.91 -61.90
C LEU A 285 -19.73 11.75 -63.12
N ALA A 286 -20.91 12.37 -63.08
CA ALA A 286 -21.26 13.47 -63.98
C ALA A 286 -21.06 14.80 -63.24
N ALA A 287 -20.10 15.62 -63.68
CA ALA A 287 -19.84 16.92 -63.08
C ALA A 287 -21.02 17.89 -63.34
N PRO A 288 -21.49 18.65 -62.33
CA PRO A 288 -22.51 19.67 -62.54
C PRO A 288 -22.02 20.78 -63.46
N ALA A 289 -22.94 21.40 -64.20
CA ALA A 289 -22.66 22.61 -64.96
C ALA A 289 -22.74 23.85 -64.06
N LEU A 290 -21.85 24.81 -64.28
CA LEU A 290 -21.81 26.07 -63.54
C LEU A 290 -22.81 27.07 -64.12
N SER A 291 -23.56 27.74 -63.26
CA SER A 291 -24.53 28.78 -63.62
C SER A 291 -24.09 30.12 -63.06
N PHE A 292 -23.98 31.11 -63.96
CA PHE A 292 -23.59 32.48 -63.63
C PHE A 292 -24.78 33.45 -63.64
N ALA A 293 -26.01 32.91 -63.61
CA ALA A 293 -27.25 33.69 -63.76
C ALA A 293 -27.49 34.71 -62.63
N ALA A 294 -26.80 34.56 -61.49
CA ALA A 294 -26.86 35.50 -60.38
C ALA A 294 -26.36 36.92 -60.75
N SER A 295 -25.48 37.05 -61.75
CA SER A 295 -25.10 38.35 -62.32
C SER A 295 -26.05 38.68 -63.48
N ALA A 296 -26.98 39.61 -63.24
CA ALA A 296 -27.94 40.03 -64.25
C ALA A 296 -27.24 40.58 -65.51
N GLY A 297 -27.69 40.15 -66.70
CA GLY A 297 -27.15 40.61 -67.99
C GLY A 297 -25.91 39.85 -68.50
N LEU A 298 -25.31 38.98 -67.69
CA LEU A 298 -24.12 38.21 -68.08
C LEU A 298 -24.48 37.11 -69.09
N THR A 299 -23.86 37.14 -70.28
CA THR A 299 -24.08 36.15 -71.34
C THR A 299 -22.77 35.50 -71.80
N GLY A 300 -22.81 34.20 -72.10
CA GLY A 300 -21.68 33.47 -72.69
C GLY A 300 -20.54 33.09 -71.74
N ALA A 301 -20.68 33.27 -70.42
CA ALA A 301 -19.68 32.82 -69.44
C ALA A 301 -19.75 31.28 -69.23
N ALA A 302 -18.60 30.61 -69.20
CA ALA A 302 -18.49 29.16 -69.03
C ALA A 302 -17.17 28.74 -68.36
N ALA A 303 -17.21 27.70 -67.54
CA ALA A 303 -16.04 27.02 -66.98
C ALA A 303 -16.36 25.54 -66.69
N ALA A 304 -15.32 24.70 -66.66
CA ALA A 304 -15.45 23.26 -66.42
C ALA A 304 -14.97 22.89 -65.00
N LEU A 305 -15.78 22.11 -64.28
CA LEU A 305 -15.46 21.69 -62.91
C LEU A 305 -14.51 20.48 -62.91
N THR A 306 -13.40 20.57 -62.19
CA THR A 306 -12.47 19.45 -61.99
C THR A 306 -12.81 18.71 -60.70
N THR A 307 -12.74 17.38 -60.70
CA THR A 307 -13.13 16.53 -59.58
C THR A 307 -11.99 15.62 -59.14
N ARG A 308 -11.94 15.27 -57.85
CA ARG A 308 -10.88 14.48 -57.22
C ARG A 308 -11.43 13.58 -56.11
N TYR A 309 -10.67 12.56 -55.74
CA TYR A 309 -10.92 11.83 -54.49
C TYR A 309 -10.66 12.74 -53.30
N LEU A 310 -11.54 12.67 -52.30
CA LEU A 310 -11.41 13.46 -51.07
C LEU A 310 -10.48 12.78 -50.07
N LYS A 311 -10.24 11.48 -50.23
CA LYS A 311 -9.31 10.67 -49.41
C LYS A 311 -8.21 10.07 -50.27
N GLY A 312 -6.96 10.26 -49.87
CA GLY A 312 -5.77 9.65 -50.47
C GLY A 312 -5.70 8.15 -50.19
N ALA A 313 -4.83 7.43 -50.93
CA ALA A 313 -4.60 6.01 -50.68
C ALA A 313 -3.93 5.82 -49.29
N GLY A 314 -4.48 4.92 -48.49
CA GLY A 314 -4.09 4.65 -47.10
C GLY A 314 -4.88 5.43 -46.05
N GLU A 315 -5.65 6.44 -46.43
CA GLU A 315 -6.42 7.27 -45.50
C GLU A 315 -7.75 6.62 -45.09
N TYR A 316 -8.20 6.90 -43.87
CA TYR A 316 -9.45 6.39 -43.31
C TYR A 316 -10.59 7.41 -43.42
N TYR A 317 -11.82 6.91 -43.34
CA TYR A 317 -13.03 7.72 -43.27
C TYR A 317 -14.18 6.95 -42.63
N LEU A 318 -15.17 7.68 -42.12
CA LEU A 318 -16.34 7.13 -41.44
C LEU A 318 -17.61 7.28 -42.30
N THR A 319 -18.50 6.28 -42.22
CA THR A 319 -19.84 6.32 -42.83
C THR A 319 -20.88 5.64 -41.94
N GLU A 320 -22.16 5.74 -42.29
CA GLU A 320 -23.28 5.17 -41.53
C GLU A 320 -23.17 3.63 -41.47
N SER A 321 -23.26 3.06 -40.27
CA SER A 321 -23.26 1.61 -40.09
C SER A 321 -24.60 0.98 -40.51
N SER A 322 -24.58 -0.30 -40.88
CA SER A 322 -25.79 -1.14 -40.96
C SER A 322 -26.26 -1.67 -39.60
N ALA A 323 -25.46 -1.54 -38.54
CA ALA A 323 -25.69 -2.20 -37.26
C ALA A 323 -26.67 -1.48 -36.32
N GLY A 324 -27.14 -0.27 -36.67
CA GLY A 324 -28.09 0.53 -35.89
C GLY A 324 -27.75 2.03 -35.94
N GLU A 325 -28.64 2.89 -35.44
CA GLU A 325 -28.45 4.35 -35.44
C GLU A 325 -27.30 4.81 -34.52
N ASP A 326 -26.90 3.96 -33.56
CA ASP A 326 -25.86 4.24 -32.55
C ASP A 326 -24.44 3.88 -33.00
N TYR A 327 -24.25 3.40 -34.23
CA TYR A 327 -22.94 2.95 -34.73
C TYR A 327 -22.52 3.62 -36.05
N VAL A 328 -21.20 3.78 -36.22
CA VAL A 328 -20.54 4.17 -37.48
C VAL A 328 -19.61 3.07 -37.96
N ALA A 329 -19.40 3.00 -39.27
CA ALA A 329 -18.47 2.07 -39.90
C ALA A 329 -17.20 2.80 -40.35
N LEU A 330 -16.04 2.21 -40.05
CA LEU A 330 -14.71 2.68 -40.43
C LEU A 330 -14.26 2.01 -41.72
N PHE A 331 -13.89 2.81 -42.71
CA PHE A 331 -13.34 2.36 -43.98
C PHE A 331 -11.96 2.95 -44.24
N GLN A 332 -11.13 2.25 -45.01
CA GLN A 332 -9.85 2.72 -45.53
C GLN A 332 -9.88 2.77 -47.06
N ASN A 333 -9.30 3.82 -47.65
CA ASN A 333 -9.02 3.86 -49.08
C ASN A 333 -7.80 2.99 -49.41
N VAL A 334 -8.01 1.81 -49.98
CA VAL A 334 -6.93 0.93 -50.46
C VAL A 334 -6.93 0.94 -51.98
N GLY A 335 -6.01 1.70 -52.59
CA GLY A 335 -5.87 1.74 -54.05
C GLY A 335 -7.08 2.31 -54.80
N ASN A 336 -7.76 3.31 -54.24
CA ASN A 336 -9.04 3.88 -54.71
C ASN A 336 -10.25 2.96 -54.54
N VAL A 337 -10.15 1.97 -53.64
CA VAL A 337 -11.23 1.07 -53.25
C VAL A 337 -11.53 1.23 -51.76
N ALA A 338 -12.81 1.33 -51.43
CA ALA A 338 -13.30 1.36 -50.06
C ALA A 338 -13.15 -0.02 -49.42
N THR A 339 -12.28 -0.17 -48.42
CA THR A 339 -12.10 -1.42 -47.66
C THR A 339 -12.67 -1.24 -46.26
N LEU A 340 -13.66 -2.05 -45.88
CA LEU A 340 -14.23 -2.03 -44.54
C LEU A 340 -13.19 -2.51 -43.52
N ILE A 341 -13.02 -1.74 -42.45
CA ILE A 341 -12.13 -2.07 -41.33
C ILE A 341 -12.96 -2.55 -40.14
N ASP A 342 -14.01 -1.80 -39.79
CA ASP A 342 -14.94 -2.13 -38.70
C ASP A 342 -16.33 -1.57 -38.99
N ASP A 343 -17.39 -2.34 -38.73
CA ASP A 343 -18.78 -1.92 -38.94
C ASP A 343 -19.55 -1.61 -37.65
N LYS A 344 -18.93 -1.69 -36.47
CA LYS A 344 -19.60 -1.51 -35.16
C LYS A 344 -18.87 -0.55 -34.22
N LEU A 345 -18.33 0.55 -34.75
CA LEU A 345 -17.79 1.61 -33.89
C LEU A 345 -18.93 2.40 -33.24
N ASP A 346 -19.02 2.42 -31.92
CA ASP A 346 -20.02 3.23 -31.18
C ASP A 346 -19.75 4.73 -31.37
N TRP A 347 -20.79 5.54 -31.58
CA TRP A 347 -20.70 7.02 -31.65
C TRP A 347 -19.96 7.66 -30.48
N ALA A 348 -20.06 7.10 -29.28
CA ALA A 348 -19.34 7.58 -28.10
C ALA A 348 -17.82 7.42 -28.27
N SER A 349 -17.38 6.32 -28.89
CA SER A 349 -15.99 6.06 -29.26
C SER A 349 -15.54 6.71 -30.58
N ALA A 350 -16.47 7.21 -31.39
CA ALA A 350 -16.20 7.80 -32.72
C ALA A 350 -16.29 9.36 -32.77
N GLY A 351 -16.70 10.02 -31.68
CA GLY A 351 -16.78 11.48 -31.59
C GLY A 351 -18.06 12.09 -32.22
N ALA A 352 -19.13 12.19 -31.44
CA ALA A 352 -20.43 12.69 -31.91
C ALA A 352 -20.47 14.21 -32.16
N ALA A 353 -20.40 14.63 -33.42
CA ALA A 353 -20.47 16.02 -33.87
C ALA A 353 -21.87 16.69 -33.83
N ARG A 354 -22.88 16.11 -33.16
CA ARG A 354 -24.27 16.60 -33.22
C ARG A 354 -24.77 17.34 -31.97
N GLY A 355 -24.09 17.24 -30.83
CA GLY A 355 -24.54 17.84 -29.55
C GLY A 355 -23.77 19.08 -29.08
N TYR A 356 -22.79 19.56 -29.86
CA TYR A 356 -21.77 20.49 -29.36
C TYR A 356 -22.12 21.99 -29.33
N SER A 357 -23.31 22.43 -29.77
CA SER A 357 -23.62 23.87 -29.79
C SER A 357 -24.39 24.41 -28.58
N GLU A 358 -25.11 23.58 -27.81
CA GLU A 358 -26.02 24.09 -26.76
C GLU A 358 -25.42 24.11 -25.34
N VAL A 359 -24.32 23.41 -25.09
CA VAL A 359 -23.71 23.31 -23.74
C VAL A 359 -22.46 24.18 -23.57
N ALA A 360 -21.82 24.59 -24.68
CA ALA A 360 -20.57 25.35 -24.66
C ALA A 360 -20.75 26.85 -24.33
N GLU A 361 -21.89 27.45 -24.67
CA GLU A 361 -22.16 28.87 -24.36
C GLU A 361 -22.49 29.08 -22.88
N ALA A 362 -23.11 28.10 -22.21
CA ALA A 362 -23.42 28.20 -20.77
C ALA A 362 -22.18 28.12 -19.85
N ALA A 363 -21.12 27.44 -20.28
CA ALA A 363 -19.88 27.31 -19.52
C ALA A 363 -18.87 28.44 -19.79
N ALA A 364 -18.95 29.11 -20.95
CA ALA A 364 -18.04 30.19 -21.32
C ALA A 364 -18.36 31.51 -20.59
N ASP A 365 -19.64 31.76 -20.29
CA ASP A 365 -20.07 32.98 -19.60
C ASP A 365 -19.70 32.99 -18.10
N GLU A 366 -19.55 31.82 -17.48
CA GLU A 366 -19.18 31.70 -16.05
C GLU A 366 -17.66 31.90 -15.82
N VAL A 367 -16.83 31.54 -16.81
CA VAL A 367 -15.36 31.69 -16.75
C VAL A 367 -14.92 33.12 -17.09
N SER A 368 -15.66 33.83 -17.95
CA SER A 368 -15.32 35.19 -18.38
C SER A 368 -15.41 36.23 -17.26
N GLN A 369 -16.22 35.98 -16.21
CA GLN A 369 -16.29 36.86 -15.04
C GLN A 369 -15.05 36.80 -14.12
N TYR A 370 -14.23 35.75 -14.20
CA TYR A 370 -13.06 35.58 -13.33
C TYR A 370 -11.78 36.25 -13.82
N LEU A 371 -11.68 36.61 -15.11
CA LEU A 371 -10.42 37.04 -15.73
C LEU A 371 -10.23 38.57 -15.82
N THR A 372 -11.21 39.38 -15.40
CA THR A 372 -11.15 40.85 -15.59
C THR A 372 -10.34 41.59 -14.50
N ASN A 373 -9.85 40.92 -13.44
CA ASN A 373 -9.36 41.62 -12.25
C ASN A 373 -7.83 41.67 -12.00
N TYR A 374 -6.93 41.18 -12.86
CA TYR A 374 -5.47 41.22 -12.57
C TYR A 374 -4.56 41.51 -13.78
N PRO A 375 -4.11 42.77 -13.99
CA PRO A 375 -3.11 43.11 -15.00
C PRO A 375 -1.74 43.39 -14.39
N ALA A 376 -0.90 42.35 -14.29
CA ALA A 376 0.57 42.40 -14.33
C ALA A 376 1.07 40.95 -14.47
N ALA A 377 1.87 40.64 -15.50
CA ALA A 377 2.22 39.27 -15.88
C ALA A 377 3.17 38.62 -14.87
N VAL A 378 2.56 37.92 -13.90
CA VAL A 378 3.19 37.05 -12.92
C VAL A 378 3.21 35.62 -13.48
N ILE A 379 4.33 34.89 -13.33
CA ILE A 379 4.34 33.44 -13.57
C ILE A 379 3.50 32.78 -12.46
N PRO A 380 2.40 32.05 -12.78
CA PRO A 380 1.58 31.40 -11.77
C PRO A 380 2.42 30.48 -10.87
N GLY A 381 2.35 30.70 -9.56
CA GLY A 381 3.13 29.95 -8.55
C GLY A 381 4.48 30.57 -8.17
N TYR A 382 4.99 31.58 -8.90
CA TYR A 382 6.25 32.26 -8.59
C TYR A 382 6.15 33.80 -8.78
N PRO A 383 5.46 34.50 -7.88
CA PRO A 383 5.16 35.94 -8.00
C PRO A 383 6.38 36.87 -7.94
N ASP A 384 7.53 36.36 -7.54
CA ASP A 384 8.73 37.17 -7.29
C ASP A 384 9.62 37.37 -8.53
N PHE A 385 9.33 36.70 -9.66
CA PHE A 385 10.13 36.85 -10.89
C PHE A 385 9.62 37.97 -11.79
N ASN A 386 10.49 38.95 -12.08
CA ASN A 386 10.27 39.95 -13.11
C ASN A 386 10.88 39.50 -14.44
N VAL A 387 10.04 39.20 -15.43
CA VAL A 387 10.45 38.49 -16.66
C VAL A 387 10.55 39.46 -17.84
N ALA A 388 11.68 39.43 -18.56
CA ALA A 388 11.90 40.23 -19.77
C ALA A 388 11.49 39.49 -21.06
N GLY A 389 11.44 38.15 -21.02
CA GLY A 389 10.99 37.30 -22.12
C GLY A 389 10.96 35.83 -21.72
N ALA A 390 10.11 35.04 -22.38
CA ALA A 390 9.95 33.61 -22.13
C ALA A 390 9.79 32.83 -23.44
N GLU A 391 10.35 31.63 -23.50
CA GLU A 391 10.11 30.66 -24.56
C GLU A 391 9.12 29.60 -24.06
N LEU A 392 8.21 29.18 -24.93
CA LEU A 392 7.18 28.20 -24.60
C LEU A 392 7.50 26.85 -25.25
N PHE A 393 7.10 25.76 -24.62
CA PHE A 393 6.95 24.47 -25.28
C PHE A 393 5.78 24.54 -26.29
N GLU A 394 5.71 23.57 -27.22
CA GLU A 394 4.63 23.51 -28.24
C GLU A 394 3.21 23.46 -27.62
N ASN A 395 3.10 23.05 -26.36
CA ASN A 395 1.85 23.01 -25.60
C ASN A 395 1.50 24.33 -24.86
N GLY A 396 2.27 25.40 -25.07
CA GLY A 396 2.02 26.74 -24.52
C GLY A 396 2.52 26.97 -23.09
N GLN A 397 3.15 25.99 -22.44
CA GLN A 397 3.77 26.15 -21.13
C GLN A 397 5.16 26.78 -21.23
N ILE A 398 5.57 27.58 -20.25
CA ILE A 398 6.89 28.24 -20.24
C ILE A 398 7.99 27.18 -20.12
N ALA A 399 8.82 27.06 -21.16
CA ALA A 399 9.96 26.15 -21.22
C ALA A 399 11.19 26.75 -20.56
N SER A 400 11.47 28.01 -20.88
CA SER A 400 12.54 28.79 -20.27
C SER A 400 12.13 30.26 -20.21
N PHE A 401 12.71 31.01 -19.29
CA PHE A 401 12.51 32.45 -19.24
C PHE A 401 13.75 33.18 -18.76
N THR A 402 13.84 34.43 -19.18
CA THR A 402 14.93 35.33 -18.81
C THR A 402 14.37 36.46 -17.98
N THR A 403 14.94 36.64 -16.79
CA THR A 403 14.58 37.74 -15.90
C THR A 403 15.12 39.06 -16.45
N THR A 404 14.56 40.19 -16.01
CA THR A 404 14.93 41.54 -16.48
C THR A 404 16.38 41.92 -16.19
N ASP A 405 17.06 41.23 -15.29
CA ASP A 405 18.49 41.36 -15.00
C ASP A 405 19.40 40.45 -15.86
N GLY A 406 18.82 39.72 -16.83
CA GLY A 406 19.56 38.96 -17.85
C GLY A 406 19.92 37.53 -17.44
N VAL A 407 19.37 37.02 -16.33
CA VAL A 407 19.60 35.64 -15.87
C VAL A 407 18.62 34.68 -16.54
N GLN A 408 19.14 33.56 -17.06
CA GLN A 408 18.33 32.55 -17.76
C GLN A 408 17.96 31.39 -16.81
N TYR A 409 16.68 31.03 -16.83
CA TYR A 409 16.08 29.95 -16.05
C TYR A 409 15.40 28.93 -16.97
N LEU A 410 15.56 27.64 -16.67
CA LEU A 410 14.88 26.53 -17.34
C LEU A 410 13.84 25.92 -16.40
N MET A 411 12.65 25.61 -16.91
CA MET A 411 11.64 24.91 -16.11
C MET A 411 11.89 23.40 -16.12
N VAL A 412 12.28 22.86 -14.96
CA VAL A 412 12.52 21.42 -14.76
C VAL A 412 11.54 20.91 -13.72
N ASN A 413 10.68 19.95 -14.09
CA ASN A 413 9.62 19.41 -13.25
C ASN A 413 8.71 20.48 -12.59
N GLY A 414 8.47 21.61 -13.28
CA GLY A 414 7.57 22.66 -12.80
C GLY A 414 8.22 23.72 -11.89
N SER A 415 9.55 23.67 -11.71
CA SER A 415 10.31 24.68 -10.95
C SER A 415 11.39 25.34 -11.79
N PRO A 416 11.64 26.66 -11.62
CA PRO A 416 12.66 27.38 -12.38
C PRO A 416 14.07 27.13 -11.84
N GLU A 417 14.92 26.55 -12.68
CA GLU A 417 16.32 26.23 -12.38
C GLU A 417 17.25 27.20 -13.10
N ARG A 418 18.16 27.86 -12.37
CA ARG A 418 19.08 28.86 -12.91
C ARG A 418 20.23 28.20 -13.68
N VAL A 419 20.49 28.63 -14.91
CA VAL A 419 21.58 28.07 -15.73
C VAL A 419 22.87 28.90 -15.54
N GLN A 420 23.96 28.26 -15.11
CA GLN A 420 25.31 28.82 -15.17
C GLN A 420 26.22 27.88 -15.94
N THR A 421 26.63 28.29 -17.14
CA THR A 421 27.67 27.62 -17.92
C THR A 421 28.93 28.48 -17.90
N ASP A 422 30.02 27.94 -17.35
CA ASP A 422 31.36 28.37 -17.76
C ASP A 422 31.72 27.61 -19.04
N VAL A 423 32.12 28.35 -20.08
CA VAL A 423 32.35 27.87 -21.45
C VAL A 423 33.75 28.32 -21.88
N ASP A 424 34.80 27.87 -21.19
CA ASP A 424 36.16 27.94 -21.74
C ASP A 424 36.62 26.55 -22.23
N PRO A 425 36.76 26.35 -23.55
CA PRO A 425 37.13 25.06 -24.14
C PRO A 425 38.62 24.67 -23.96
N ASN A 426 39.45 25.44 -23.25
CA ASN A 426 40.89 25.20 -23.15
C ASN A 426 41.46 24.84 -21.77
N ASP A 427 40.67 24.74 -20.71
CA ASP A 427 41.21 24.39 -19.38
C ASP A 427 41.08 22.88 -19.10
N LYS A 428 42.17 22.13 -19.28
CA LYS A 428 42.11 20.65 -19.36
C LYS A 428 42.45 19.88 -18.10
N VAL A 429 42.72 20.50 -16.96
CA VAL A 429 42.82 19.76 -15.69
C VAL A 429 42.42 20.67 -14.53
N VAL A 430 41.21 20.48 -13.99
CA VAL A 430 40.78 21.15 -12.76
C VAL A 430 41.23 20.30 -11.57
N PHE A 431 42.18 20.81 -10.78
CA PHE A 431 42.58 20.18 -9.52
C PHE A 431 41.51 20.45 -8.46
N ILE A 432 40.91 19.38 -7.93
CA ILE A 432 39.86 19.46 -6.91
C ILE A 432 40.42 18.91 -5.59
N PRO A 433 40.62 19.75 -4.56
CA PRO A 433 41.20 19.32 -3.30
C PRO A 433 40.40 18.17 -2.66
N GLY A 434 41.09 17.08 -2.30
CA GLY A 434 40.48 15.90 -1.70
C GLY A 434 39.86 14.90 -2.68
N PHE A 435 39.80 15.19 -3.98
CA PHE A 435 39.35 14.25 -5.01
C PHE A 435 40.55 13.50 -5.61
N ALA A 436 40.55 12.16 -5.50
CA ALA A 436 41.72 11.35 -5.84
C ALA A 436 41.89 11.03 -7.34
N GLY A 437 41.00 11.51 -8.22
CA GLY A 437 41.01 11.22 -9.67
C GLY A 437 41.10 12.47 -10.57
N THR A 438 41.32 12.28 -11.87
CA THR A 438 41.34 13.37 -12.86
C THR A 438 39.91 13.77 -13.23
N ALA A 439 39.49 15.00 -12.93
CA ALA A 439 38.17 15.49 -13.30
C ALA A 439 38.16 16.04 -14.74
N VAL A 440 37.20 15.61 -15.56
CA VAL A 440 36.99 16.08 -16.94
C VAL A 440 35.74 16.95 -17.11
N LYS A 441 34.81 16.90 -16.15
CA LYS A 441 33.66 17.82 -16.07
C LYS A 441 33.31 18.10 -14.61
N VAL A 442 33.01 19.36 -14.29
CA VAL A 442 32.59 19.81 -12.95
C VAL A 442 31.25 20.52 -13.08
N THR A 443 30.32 20.24 -12.18
CA THR A 443 29.03 20.92 -12.07
C THR A 443 28.96 21.57 -10.70
N VAL A 444 28.57 22.83 -10.64
CA VAL A 444 28.54 23.65 -9.42
C VAL A 444 27.12 24.10 -9.10
N PHE A 445 26.81 24.24 -7.81
CA PHE A 445 25.59 24.87 -7.34
C PHE A 445 25.67 26.40 -7.52
N THR A 446 24.52 27.05 -7.42
CA THR A 446 24.36 28.51 -7.55
C THR A 446 25.13 29.34 -6.52
N ASP A 447 25.60 28.73 -5.44
CA ASP A 447 26.42 29.35 -4.39
C ASP A 447 27.95 29.12 -4.58
N GLY A 448 28.36 28.54 -5.71
CA GLY A 448 29.77 28.31 -6.07
C GLY A 448 30.39 27.04 -5.51
N ARG A 449 29.63 26.22 -4.76
CA ARG A 449 30.09 24.89 -4.29
C ARG A 449 29.96 23.83 -5.39
N ILE A 450 30.86 22.85 -5.41
CA ILE A 450 30.84 21.77 -6.41
C ILE A 450 29.68 20.81 -6.10
N SER A 451 28.78 20.64 -7.06
CA SER A 451 27.62 19.74 -7.01
C SER A 451 28.00 18.32 -7.42
N SER A 452 28.66 18.16 -8.57
CA SER A 452 29.16 16.86 -9.01
C SER A 452 30.38 16.98 -9.91
N VAL A 453 31.17 15.90 -10.00
CA VAL A 453 32.33 15.80 -10.90
C VAL A 453 32.26 14.52 -11.72
N ILE A 454 32.66 14.58 -12.98
CA ILE A 454 32.83 13.40 -13.83
C ILE A 454 34.33 13.18 -14.05
N ASP A 455 34.82 11.99 -13.77
CA ASP A 455 36.23 11.65 -13.94
C ASP A 455 36.60 11.22 -15.38
N ASP A 456 37.90 11.08 -15.64
CA ASP A 456 38.45 10.64 -16.92
C ASP A 456 38.03 9.23 -17.37
N ARG A 457 37.31 8.48 -16.52
CA ARG A 457 36.67 7.20 -16.83
C ARG A 457 35.16 7.30 -17.03
N GLY A 458 34.60 8.51 -17.03
CA GLY A 458 33.17 8.79 -17.24
C GLY A 458 32.28 8.57 -16.01
N ARG A 459 32.86 8.40 -14.82
CA ARG A 459 32.11 8.11 -13.58
C ARG A 459 31.73 9.42 -12.89
N ARG A 460 30.48 9.51 -12.39
CA ARG A 460 29.96 10.72 -11.72
C ARG A 460 30.05 10.59 -10.20
N TRP A 461 30.59 11.61 -9.57
CA TRP A 461 30.82 11.71 -8.12
C TRP A 461 30.06 12.91 -7.55
N TRP A 462 29.56 12.77 -6.33
CA TRP A 462 28.88 13.82 -5.58
C TRP A 462 29.70 14.14 -4.32
N TYR A 463 29.55 15.35 -3.79
CA TYR A 463 30.21 15.74 -2.55
C TYR A 463 29.16 15.91 -1.46
N GLY A 464 29.22 15.06 -0.43
CA GLY A 464 28.32 15.07 0.72
C GLY A 464 29.07 15.23 2.04
N ASP A 465 28.36 15.15 3.17
CA ASP A 465 28.90 15.45 4.50
C ASP A 465 30.07 14.53 4.93
N ASP A 466 30.19 13.34 4.34
CA ASP A 466 31.25 12.35 4.59
C ASP A 466 32.41 12.37 3.55
N GLY A 467 32.47 13.39 2.69
CA GLY A 467 33.49 13.56 1.64
C GLY A 467 33.01 13.23 0.22
N TRP A 468 33.94 12.94 -0.71
CA TRP A 468 33.60 12.56 -2.10
C TRP A 468 32.94 11.18 -2.11
N THR A 469 31.62 11.17 -2.18
CA THR A 469 30.83 9.95 -2.31
C THR A 469 30.53 9.73 -3.78
N TYR A 470 30.96 8.58 -4.28
CA TYR A 470 30.46 8.15 -5.57
C TYR A 470 28.93 8.01 -5.41
N GLY A 471 28.14 8.70 -6.24
CA GLY A 471 26.72 8.36 -6.43
C GLY A 471 26.67 7.11 -7.28
N VAL A 472 26.87 5.96 -6.62
CA VAL A 472 27.15 4.72 -7.35
C VAL A 472 25.86 4.25 -7.98
N ALA A 473 25.65 4.67 -9.23
CA ALA A 473 25.81 3.66 -10.25
C ALA A 473 27.19 3.02 -10.01
N THR A 474 27.30 2.01 -9.12
CA THR A 474 28.41 1.06 -9.25
C THR A 474 28.29 0.70 -10.74
N ALA A 475 29.32 0.67 -11.56
CA ALA A 475 30.42 -0.27 -11.40
C ALA A 475 30.00 -1.66 -10.84
N SER A 476 28.72 -1.98 -10.77
CA SER A 476 28.12 -3.27 -10.97
C SER A 476 27.10 -2.91 -12.02
N GLY A 477 27.29 -3.35 -13.25
CA GLY A 477 26.23 -3.20 -14.23
C GLY A 477 24.93 -3.85 -13.73
N SER A 478 24.01 -4.07 -14.65
CA SER A 478 22.94 -5.06 -14.49
C SER A 478 23.42 -6.24 -13.62
N LYS A 479 22.83 -6.42 -12.43
CA LYS A 479 23.08 -7.64 -11.64
C LYS A 479 22.13 -8.68 -12.16
N HIS A 480 22.69 -9.74 -12.74
CA HIS A 480 21.92 -10.81 -13.36
C HIS A 480 21.84 -12.00 -12.42
N PHE A 481 20.66 -12.59 -12.38
CA PHE A 481 20.34 -13.84 -11.69
C PHE A 481 19.58 -14.73 -12.67
N ASP A 482 19.64 -16.04 -12.49
CA ASP A 482 18.85 -16.96 -13.31
C ASP A 482 17.36 -16.72 -13.04
N ALA A 483 16.97 -16.61 -11.76
CA ALA A 483 15.60 -16.37 -11.34
C ALA A 483 15.44 -15.14 -10.44
N VAL A 484 14.39 -14.36 -10.71
CA VAL A 484 13.95 -13.24 -9.86
C VAL A 484 12.54 -13.53 -9.33
N ILE A 485 12.39 -13.58 -8.02
CA ILE A 485 11.14 -13.87 -7.33
C ILE A 485 10.64 -12.59 -6.67
N TYR A 486 9.39 -12.20 -6.92
CA TYR A 486 8.76 -11.05 -6.30
C TYR A 486 7.79 -11.51 -5.21
N GLY A 487 8.08 -11.21 -3.95
CA GLY A 487 7.36 -11.71 -2.76
C GLY A 487 8.07 -12.87 -2.05
N SER A 488 8.09 -12.83 -0.72
CA SER A 488 8.75 -13.80 0.16
C SER A 488 7.79 -14.53 1.11
N ASN A 489 6.52 -14.68 0.72
CA ASN A 489 5.63 -15.61 1.40
C ASN A 489 6.07 -17.07 1.19
N THR A 490 5.34 -18.02 1.77
CA THR A 490 5.67 -19.45 1.65
C THR A 490 5.90 -19.92 0.21
N GLY A 491 5.15 -19.40 -0.77
CA GLY A 491 5.35 -19.70 -2.19
C GLY A 491 6.66 -19.16 -2.75
N GLY A 492 7.02 -17.91 -2.42
CA GLY A 492 8.32 -17.33 -2.78
C GLY A 492 9.49 -18.07 -2.15
N LEU A 493 9.37 -18.46 -0.89
CA LEU A 493 10.42 -19.15 -0.14
C LEU A 493 10.66 -20.58 -0.64
N THR A 494 9.61 -21.35 -0.93
CA THR A 494 9.76 -22.71 -1.48
C THR A 494 10.25 -22.67 -2.93
N ALA A 495 9.83 -21.69 -3.74
CA ALA A 495 10.37 -21.47 -5.08
C ALA A 495 11.87 -21.16 -5.04
N THR A 496 12.29 -20.25 -4.13
CA THR A 496 13.70 -19.88 -3.90
C THR A 496 14.54 -21.11 -3.56
N ALA A 497 14.11 -21.86 -2.53
CA ALA A 497 14.81 -23.07 -2.12
C ALA A 497 14.87 -24.10 -3.25
N ARG A 498 13.78 -24.28 -4.00
CA ARG A 498 13.74 -25.25 -5.10
C ARG A 498 14.73 -24.90 -6.21
N LEU A 499 14.75 -23.65 -6.65
CA LEU A 499 15.70 -23.16 -7.66
C LEU A 499 17.15 -23.31 -7.21
N LYS A 500 17.46 -22.92 -5.97
CA LYS A 500 18.82 -23.03 -5.45
C LYS A 500 19.30 -24.47 -5.31
N LEU A 501 18.42 -25.40 -4.93
CA LEU A 501 18.71 -26.84 -4.89
C LEU A 501 19.00 -27.42 -6.29
N GLN A 502 18.57 -26.74 -7.36
CA GLN A 502 18.91 -27.05 -8.75
C GLN A 502 20.14 -26.27 -9.26
N GLY A 503 20.87 -25.62 -8.35
CA GLY A 503 22.11 -24.89 -8.67
C GLY A 503 21.88 -23.54 -9.37
N LYS A 504 20.67 -22.99 -9.36
CA LYS A 504 20.34 -21.69 -9.97
C LYS A 504 20.65 -20.55 -9.01
N SER A 505 21.04 -19.41 -9.56
CA SER A 505 21.18 -18.14 -8.85
C SER A 505 19.83 -17.45 -8.69
N VAL A 506 19.52 -16.97 -7.48
CA VAL A 506 18.18 -16.48 -7.14
C VAL A 506 18.23 -15.13 -6.44
N CYS A 507 17.44 -14.19 -6.93
CA CYS A 507 17.15 -12.92 -6.28
C CYS A 507 15.69 -12.89 -5.80
N VAL A 508 15.46 -12.46 -4.55
CA VAL A 508 14.13 -12.27 -3.98
C VAL A 508 13.90 -10.79 -3.70
N LEU A 509 12.80 -10.25 -4.23
CA LEU A 509 12.38 -8.86 -4.07
C LEU A 509 11.08 -8.86 -3.27
N GLU A 510 11.13 -8.46 -2.00
CA GLU A 510 9.99 -8.38 -1.11
C GLU A 510 9.36 -6.98 -1.18
N PRO A 511 8.07 -6.85 -1.56
CA PRO A 511 7.38 -5.56 -1.58
C PRO A 511 7.26 -4.90 -0.20
N TYR A 512 7.25 -5.69 0.87
CA TYR A 512 7.01 -5.19 2.23
C TYR A 512 8.30 -4.94 3.04
N PRO A 513 8.21 -4.22 4.18
CA PRO A 513 9.35 -3.97 5.06
C PRO A 513 9.87 -5.20 5.86
N ALA A 514 9.23 -6.36 5.70
CA ALA A 514 9.55 -7.60 6.41
C ALA A 514 9.37 -8.82 5.48
N PHE A 515 10.17 -9.86 5.72
CA PHE A 515 10.10 -11.12 4.96
C PHE A 515 9.15 -12.12 5.62
N GLY A 516 8.58 -13.04 4.84
CA GLY A 516 7.82 -14.18 5.36
C GLY A 516 6.31 -14.08 5.23
N GLY A 517 5.79 -13.08 4.51
CA GLY A 517 4.38 -12.97 4.16
C GLY A 517 3.45 -12.82 5.36
N MET A 518 2.23 -13.33 5.26
CA MET A 518 1.18 -13.15 6.27
C MET A 518 1.48 -13.89 7.57
N HIS A 519 2.23 -14.99 7.52
CA HIS A 519 2.74 -15.65 8.72
C HIS A 519 3.63 -14.72 9.57
N ALA A 520 4.54 -13.97 8.94
CA ALA A 520 5.36 -12.96 9.60
C ALA A 520 4.58 -11.68 9.94
N CYS A 521 3.39 -11.48 9.38
CA CYS A 521 2.48 -10.36 9.65
C CYS A 521 1.31 -10.74 10.58
N GLY A 522 1.49 -11.74 11.44
CA GLY A 522 0.55 -12.07 12.53
C GLY A 522 -0.39 -13.25 12.29
N LEU A 523 -0.30 -13.96 11.16
CA LEU A 523 -1.03 -15.22 10.94
C LEU A 523 -0.39 -16.36 11.75
N GLY A 524 -0.57 -16.32 13.07
CA GLY A 524 0.09 -17.22 14.03
C GLY A 524 -0.45 -18.64 14.07
N MET A 525 -1.66 -18.88 13.55
CA MET A 525 -2.28 -20.20 13.40
C MET A 525 -2.64 -20.39 11.94
N VAL A 526 -2.04 -21.42 11.35
CA VAL A 526 -2.08 -21.65 9.90
C VAL A 526 -3.32 -22.43 9.53
N ASP A 527 -4.12 -21.85 8.63
CA ASP A 527 -5.25 -22.51 7.99
C ASP A 527 -4.75 -23.67 7.12
N ARG A 528 -5.29 -24.86 7.36
CA ARG A 528 -4.90 -26.10 6.67
C ARG A 528 -6.04 -27.12 6.66
N PRO A 529 -6.01 -28.11 5.77
CA PRO A 529 -6.91 -29.25 5.84
C PRO A 529 -6.78 -29.96 7.21
N THR A 530 -7.87 -30.09 7.96
CA THR A 530 -7.91 -30.87 9.21
C THR A 530 -9.07 -31.87 9.20
N ASN A 531 -8.91 -32.98 9.95
CA ASN A 531 -9.97 -33.99 10.11
C ASN A 531 -11.25 -33.39 10.74
N LEU A 532 -11.15 -32.33 11.54
CA LEU A 532 -12.29 -31.60 12.14
C LEU A 532 -13.06 -30.76 11.10
N GLN A 533 -12.37 -30.29 10.07
CA GLN A 533 -12.95 -29.61 8.91
C GLN A 533 -13.18 -30.57 7.73
N GLY A 534 -13.31 -31.89 8.00
CA GLY A 534 -13.88 -32.93 7.11
C GLY A 534 -13.30 -33.06 5.71
N GLY A 535 -12.04 -32.67 5.54
CA GLY A 535 -11.18 -33.10 4.44
C GLY A 535 -10.04 -33.95 5.01
N VAL A 536 -9.36 -34.68 4.13
CA VAL A 536 -8.21 -35.53 4.45
C VAL A 536 -7.17 -34.74 5.26
N ASP A 537 -6.61 -35.33 6.32
CA ASP A 537 -5.57 -34.71 7.18
C ASP A 537 -4.48 -34.00 6.36
N SER A 538 -4.00 -32.85 6.84
CA SER A 538 -2.81 -32.11 6.38
C SER A 538 -1.63 -32.99 5.94
N VAL A 539 -1.47 -34.17 6.56
CA VAL A 539 -0.50 -35.23 6.18
C VAL A 539 -0.64 -35.70 4.72
N ASN A 540 -1.80 -35.55 4.10
CA ASN A 540 -2.09 -35.99 2.74
C ASN A 540 -2.10 -34.87 1.71
N CYS A 541 -1.91 -33.61 2.13
CA CYS A 541 -1.93 -32.44 1.23
C CYS A 541 -0.59 -31.69 1.22
N ILE A 542 -0.03 -31.43 2.41
CA ILE A 542 1.16 -30.57 2.55
C ILE A 542 2.42 -31.40 2.36
N GLY A 543 2.90 -31.61 1.14
CA GLY A 543 4.13 -32.38 0.85
C GLY A 543 5.39 -31.52 0.69
N GLY A 544 6.43 -32.13 0.12
CA GLY A 544 7.58 -31.45 -0.47
C GLY A 544 8.35 -30.52 0.47
N LEU A 545 8.89 -29.42 -0.07
CA LEU A 545 9.64 -28.40 0.68
C LEU A 545 8.74 -27.65 1.67
N THR A 546 7.46 -27.48 1.39
CA THR A 546 6.51 -26.88 2.34
C THR A 546 6.53 -27.62 3.67
N ARG A 547 6.48 -28.97 3.63
CA ARG A 547 6.59 -29.80 4.85
C ARG A 547 8.01 -29.92 5.36
N SER A 548 8.93 -30.35 4.49
CA SER A 548 10.26 -30.84 4.89
C SER A 548 11.26 -29.71 5.18
N LEU A 549 10.99 -28.50 4.69
CA LEU A 549 11.84 -27.33 4.91
C LEU A 549 11.12 -26.26 5.73
N TYR A 550 10.04 -25.68 5.22
CA TYR A 550 9.41 -24.51 5.86
C TYR A 550 8.83 -24.85 7.23
N PHE A 551 7.85 -25.75 7.29
CA PHE A 551 7.23 -26.13 8.56
C PHE A 551 8.14 -26.97 9.47
N GLN A 552 9.16 -27.63 8.91
CA GLN A 552 10.17 -28.28 9.74
C GLN A 552 11.03 -27.26 10.49
N ARG A 553 11.48 -26.18 9.83
CA ARG A 553 12.23 -25.10 10.50
C ARG A 553 11.40 -24.39 11.56
N VAL A 554 10.09 -24.23 11.34
CA VAL A 554 9.17 -23.73 12.38
C VAL A 554 9.19 -24.67 13.59
N ALA A 555 9.05 -25.98 13.38
CA ALA A 555 9.09 -26.98 14.44
C ALA A 555 10.43 -26.96 15.21
N ASP A 556 11.54 -26.82 14.49
CA ASP A 556 12.89 -26.81 15.06
C ASP A 556 13.11 -25.58 15.97
N ILE A 557 12.64 -24.39 15.54
CA ILE A 557 12.74 -23.15 16.35
C ILE A 557 11.80 -23.20 17.55
N VAL A 558 10.56 -23.67 17.36
CA VAL A 558 9.58 -23.84 18.44
C VAL A 558 10.03 -24.94 19.43
N GLY A 559 10.91 -25.85 19.00
CA GLY A 559 11.39 -26.96 19.83
C GLY A 559 10.34 -28.04 20.07
N THR A 560 9.43 -28.25 19.11
CA THR A 560 8.35 -29.25 19.24
C THR A 560 8.52 -30.41 18.26
N ALA A 561 8.37 -31.62 18.76
CA ALA A 561 8.23 -32.83 17.93
C ALA A 561 6.78 -33.10 17.51
N ASP A 562 5.82 -32.31 18.01
CA ASP A 562 4.42 -32.43 17.67
C ASP A 562 4.17 -31.90 16.25
N VAL A 563 3.68 -32.80 15.39
CA VAL A 563 3.40 -32.53 13.98
C VAL A 563 2.28 -31.51 13.77
N GLU A 564 1.44 -31.27 14.76
CA GLU A 564 0.32 -30.32 14.71
C GLU A 564 0.71 -28.93 15.24
N LEU A 565 1.61 -28.88 16.23
CA LEU A 565 2.04 -27.61 16.83
C LEU A 565 2.96 -26.78 15.93
N LYS A 566 3.62 -27.40 14.94
CA LYS A 566 4.45 -26.68 13.95
C LYS A 566 3.67 -25.74 13.02
N TYR A 567 2.35 -25.86 12.97
CA TYR A 567 1.45 -24.96 12.24
C TYR A 567 0.97 -23.79 13.11
N GLN A 568 1.58 -23.62 14.27
CA GLN A 568 1.25 -22.57 15.20
C GLN A 568 2.55 -21.99 15.74
N ALA A 569 2.80 -20.70 15.49
CA ALA A 569 4.00 -20.02 15.95
C ALA A 569 3.75 -18.51 16.06
N ALA A 570 4.64 -17.84 16.77
CA ALA A 570 4.68 -16.38 16.87
C ALA A 570 5.13 -15.74 15.55
N ALA A 571 4.82 -14.46 15.33
CA ALA A 571 5.08 -13.83 14.03
C ALA A 571 6.59 -13.71 13.76
N HIS A 572 7.36 -13.31 14.77
CA HIS A 572 8.83 -13.29 14.71
C HIS A 572 9.45 -14.65 14.41
N VAL A 573 8.84 -15.78 14.83
CA VAL A 573 9.34 -17.12 14.48
C VAL A 573 9.22 -17.36 12.98
N TYR A 574 8.07 -17.01 12.39
CA TYR A 574 7.89 -17.14 10.94
C TYR A 574 8.80 -16.18 10.15
N GLU A 575 8.98 -14.96 10.64
CA GLU A 575 9.95 -14.01 10.08
C GLU A 575 11.36 -14.60 10.12
N GLN A 576 11.77 -15.18 11.25
CA GLN A 576 13.07 -15.83 11.41
C GLN A 576 13.24 -17.03 10.46
N VAL A 577 12.21 -17.87 10.30
CA VAL A 577 12.24 -18.99 9.32
C VAL A 577 12.43 -18.46 7.91
N ALA A 578 11.70 -17.42 7.52
CA ALA A 578 11.82 -16.80 6.20
C ALA A 578 13.24 -16.26 5.98
N GLN A 579 13.78 -15.50 6.93
CA GLN A 579 15.15 -14.98 6.87
C GLN A 579 16.19 -16.12 6.76
N ASN A 580 16.06 -17.17 7.57
CA ASN A 580 16.96 -18.32 7.50
C ASN A 580 16.91 -19.01 6.14
N ILE A 581 15.72 -19.17 5.54
CA ILE A 581 15.59 -19.74 4.20
C ILE A 581 16.25 -18.83 3.16
N LEU A 582 16.05 -17.52 3.24
CA LEU A 582 16.67 -16.58 2.31
C LEU A 582 18.20 -16.55 2.45
N ILE A 583 18.74 -16.63 3.68
CA ILE A 583 20.18 -16.71 3.92
C ILE A 583 20.78 -17.97 3.30
N ASP A 584 20.09 -19.10 3.41
CA ASP A 584 20.61 -20.37 2.90
C ASP A 584 20.41 -20.56 1.39
N TYR A 585 19.32 -19.98 0.84
CA TYR A 585 18.85 -20.32 -0.50
C TYR A 585 18.76 -19.15 -1.49
N ALA A 586 18.83 -17.89 -1.07
CA ALA A 586 18.88 -16.75 -1.98
C ALA A 586 20.33 -16.24 -2.13
N ASP A 587 20.70 -15.81 -3.33
CA ASP A 587 21.96 -15.09 -3.57
C ASP A 587 21.83 -13.60 -3.23
N LEU A 588 20.61 -13.07 -3.34
CA LEU A 588 20.24 -11.73 -2.91
C LEU A 588 18.79 -11.71 -2.46
N ALA A 589 18.52 -11.06 -1.33
CA ALA A 589 17.17 -10.75 -0.89
C ALA A 589 17.09 -9.27 -0.52
N LEU A 590 16.14 -8.55 -1.11
CA LEU A 590 15.88 -7.14 -0.86
C LEU A 590 14.43 -6.98 -0.42
N LYS A 591 14.21 -6.04 0.50
CA LYS A 591 12.88 -5.70 1.02
C LYS A 591 12.50 -4.26 0.68
N ASP A 592 11.22 -3.93 0.80
CA ASP A 592 10.65 -2.63 0.41
C ASP A 592 10.89 -2.29 -1.08
N VAL A 593 10.80 -3.30 -1.95
CA VAL A 593 10.96 -3.14 -3.41
C VAL A 593 9.58 -3.14 -4.07
N GLN A 594 9.12 -1.96 -4.48
CA GLN A 594 7.77 -1.74 -4.98
C GLN A 594 7.76 -1.68 -6.51
N ILE A 595 6.89 -2.47 -7.16
CA ILE A 595 6.60 -2.39 -8.60
C ILE A 595 5.32 -1.57 -8.80
N ASP A 596 5.45 -0.44 -9.51
CA ASP A 596 4.37 0.54 -9.70
C ASP A 596 4.01 0.69 -11.19
N GLY A 597 3.76 -0.47 -11.81
CA GLY A 597 3.35 -0.57 -13.21
C GLY A 597 4.49 -0.80 -14.21
N PRO A 598 4.21 -0.71 -15.53
CA PRO A 598 5.10 -1.20 -16.58
C PRO A 598 6.50 -0.55 -16.61
N ARG A 599 6.63 0.70 -16.12
CA ARG A 599 7.91 1.42 -16.09
C ARG A 599 8.90 0.88 -15.05
N SER A 600 8.41 0.11 -14.07
CA SER A 600 9.27 -0.61 -13.12
C SER A 600 9.98 -1.80 -13.76
N LEU A 601 9.58 -2.22 -14.98
CA LEU A 601 10.12 -3.38 -15.65
C LEU A 601 10.77 -3.01 -16.98
N ARG A 602 11.79 -3.79 -17.36
CA ARG A 602 12.17 -3.92 -18.78
C ARG A 602 11.53 -5.18 -19.33
N VAL A 603 10.70 -5.03 -20.37
CA VAL A 603 10.09 -6.13 -21.12
C VAL A 603 10.48 -5.97 -22.58
N ASP A 604 11.14 -6.98 -23.13
CA ASP A 604 11.44 -7.07 -24.55
C ASP A 604 10.32 -7.84 -25.26
N ILE A 605 10.06 -7.48 -26.53
CA ILE A 605 9.12 -8.21 -27.39
C ILE A 605 9.94 -8.91 -28.48
N ASP A 606 9.78 -10.22 -28.59
CA ASP A 606 10.36 -10.99 -29.68
C ASP A 606 9.67 -10.61 -31.00
N GLY A 607 10.44 -10.08 -31.96
CA GLY A 607 9.90 -9.55 -33.22
C GLY A 607 9.32 -10.61 -34.17
N LEU A 608 9.59 -11.90 -33.96
CA LEU A 608 9.10 -12.99 -34.81
C LEU A 608 7.84 -13.63 -34.24
N THR A 609 7.82 -13.87 -32.92
CA THR A 609 6.73 -14.58 -32.22
C THR A 609 5.74 -13.61 -31.57
N GLY A 610 6.19 -12.39 -31.25
CA GLY A 610 5.46 -11.42 -30.43
C GLY A 610 5.49 -11.74 -28.94
N ASP A 611 6.36 -12.65 -28.50
CA ASP A 611 6.47 -13.04 -27.10
C ASP A 611 7.02 -11.93 -26.23
N LYS A 612 6.40 -11.73 -25.08
CA LYS A 612 6.81 -10.79 -24.03
C LYS A 612 7.80 -11.48 -23.09
N ILE A 613 9.02 -10.94 -23.02
CA ILE A 613 10.12 -11.46 -22.22
C ILE A 613 10.50 -10.40 -21.18
N THR A 614 10.27 -10.70 -19.91
CA THR A 614 10.75 -9.82 -18.83
C THR A 614 12.27 -9.95 -18.75
N ARG A 615 12.98 -8.82 -18.67
CA ARG A 615 14.43 -8.78 -18.57
C ARG A 615 14.93 -8.37 -17.20
N GLY A 616 14.16 -7.57 -16.48
CA GLY A 616 14.56 -7.10 -15.16
C GLY A 616 13.65 -6.05 -14.58
N VAL A 617 13.94 -5.72 -13.32
CA VAL A 617 13.22 -4.75 -12.49
C VAL A 617 14.14 -3.56 -12.22
N PHE A 618 13.61 -2.35 -12.42
CA PHE A 618 14.25 -1.10 -12.02
C PHE A 618 13.94 -0.81 -10.55
N MET A 619 14.99 -0.52 -9.79
CA MET A 619 14.92 -0.19 -8.36
C MET A 619 15.64 1.13 -8.12
N ARG A 620 15.37 1.77 -6.97
CA ARG A 620 16.05 2.99 -6.54
C ARG A 620 17.58 2.87 -6.59
N ASP A 621 18.10 1.70 -6.22
CA ASP A 621 19.53 1.45 -6.05
C ASP A 621 20.15 0.68 -7.22
N GLY A 622 19.41 0.43 -8.32
CA GLY A 622 19.96 -0.21 -9.52
C GLY A 622 18.97 -1.04 -10.34
N TYR A 623 19.50 -1.91 -11.20
CA TYR A 623 18.74 -2.77 -12.10
C TYR A 623 19.06 -4.25 -11.84
N ILE A 624 18.03 -5.04 -11.54
CA ILE A 624 18.12 -6.49 -11.35
C ILE A 624 17.59 -7.15 -12.60
N SER A 625 18.46 -7.83 -13.35
CA SER A 625 18.06 -8.63 -14.49
C SER A 625 17.86 -10.10 -14.11
N GLY A 626 16.95 -10.75 -14.83
CA GLY A 626 16.58 -12.15 -14.62
C GLY A 626 16.27 -12.85 -15.94
N ASP A 627 16.43 -14.17 -15.97
CA ASP A 627 16.01 -14.98 -17.13
C ASP A 627 14.60 -15.54 -16.95
N VAL A 628 14.18 -15.82 -15.71
CA VAL A 628 12.80 -16.18 -15.35
C VAL A 628 12.30 -15.39 -14.14
N PHE A 629 11.02 -15.04 -14.15
CA PHE A 629 10.38 -14.25 -13.11
C PHE A 629 9.22 -15.03 -12.48
N ILE A 630 9.15 -15.02 -11.16
CA ILE A 630 8.07 -15.67 -10.41
C ILE A 630 7.39 -14.61 -9.54
N ASP A 631 6.09 -14.39 -9.75
CA ASP A 631 5.30 -13.46 -8.95
C ASP A 631 4.59 -14.20 -7.82
N CYS A 632 5.16 -14.08 -6.63
CA CYS A 632 4.65 -14.60 -5.38
C CYS A 632 4.06 -13.49 -4.49
N SER A 633 3.81 -12.29 -5.00
CA SER A 633 3.11 -11.24 -4.23
C SER A 633 1.62 -11.59 -4.04
N TYR A 634 0.97 -10.98 -3.04
CA TYR A 634 -0.48 -11.13 -2.85
C TYR A 634 -1.30 -10.29 -3.84
N GLU A 635 -0.64 -9.32 -4.48
CA GLU A 635 -1.22 -8.31 -5.37
C GLU A 635 -1.04 -8.62 -6.85
N MET A 636 -0.10 -9.49 -7.21
CA MET A 636 0.33 -9.75 -8.59
C MET A 636 0.99 -8.56 -9.28
N ASP A 637 1.71 -7.68 -8.57
CA ASP A 637 2.21 -6.42 -9.16
C ASP A 637 3.19 -6.64 -10.31
N LEU A 638 4.07 -7.65 -10.21
CA LEU A 638 5.02 -7.98 -11.27
C LEU A 638 4.27 -8.51 -12.50
N GLY A 639 3.31 -9.41 -12.28
CA GLY A 639 2.46 -9.97 -13.32
C GLY A 639 1.61 -8.90 -14.00
N ALA A 640 0.97 -8.02 -13.22
CA ALA A 640 0.15 -6.93 -13.74
C ALA A 640 0.98 -5.93 -14.54
N ALA A 641 2.16 -5.54 -14.04
CA ALA A 641 3.08 -4.66 -14.76
C ALA A 641 3.56 -5.27 -16.10
N LYS A 642 3.78 -6.59 -16.15
CA LYS A 642 4.20 -7.30 -17.38
C LYS A 642 3.05 -7.48 -18.38
N LEU A 643 1.91 -7.96 -17.89
CA LEU A 643 0.83 -8.47 -18.74
C LEU A 643 -0.15 -7.36 -19.15
N GLY A 644 -0.27 -6.31 -18.33
CA GLY A 644 -1.26 -5.25 -18.48
C GLY A 644 -2.66 -5.69 -18.05
N PRO A 645 -3.69 -4.84 -18.25
CA PRO A 645 -5.05 -5.09 -17.76
C PRO A 645 -5.71 -6.38 -18.28
N ALA A 646 -5.31 -6.88 -19.45
CA ALA A 646 -5.80 -8.14 -19.98
C ALA A 646 -5.23 -9.38 -19.27
N GLY A 647 -4.21 -9.21 -18.42
CA GLY A 647 -3.51 -10.28 -17.75
C GLY A 647 -4.10 -10.71 -16.42
N TYR A 648 -5.14 -10.03 -15.93
CA TYR A 648 -5.73 -10.31 -14.64
C TYR A 648 -7.22 -10.02 -14.59
N ARG A 649 -7.85 -10.57 -13.56
CA ARG A 649 -9.25 -10.34 -13.17
C ARG A 649 -9.28 -9.71 -11.79
N VAL A 650 -10.35 -8.96 -11.54
CA VAL A 650 -10.58 -8.27 -10.26
C VAL A 650 -12.04 -8.40 -9.88
N GLY A 651 -12.29 -8.64 -8.59
CA GLY A 651 -13.64 -8.68 -8.04
C GLY A 651 -14.36 -9.99 -8.35
N ARG A 652 -15.66 -9.93 -8.61
CA ARG A 652 -16.51 -11.11 -8.81
C ARG A 652 -16.93 -11.26 -10.25
N GLU A 653 -16.80 -12.46 -10.77
CA GLU A 653 -17.38 -12.88 -12.04
C GLU A 653 -18.90 -13.01 -11.93
N SER A 654 -19.62 -12.89 -13.04
CA SER A 654 -21.08 -13.06 -13.05
C SER A 654 -21.49 -14.55 -13.14
N PHE A 655 -22.69 -14.88 -12.67
CA PHE A 655 -23.28 -16.20 -12.91
C PHE A 655 -23.37 -16.53 -14.41
N ALA A 656 -23.70 -15.53 -15.24
CA ALA A 656 -23.79 -15.72 -16.69
C ALA A 656 -22.44 -16.06 -17.34
N GLU A 657 -21.34 -15.61 -16.74
CA GLU A 657 -19.97 -15.82 -17.23
C GLU A 657 -19.43 -17.19 -16.83
N THR A 658 -19.61 -17.61 -15.57
CA THR A 658 -18.96 -18.83 -15.06
C THR A 658 -19.91 -20.01 -14.87
N GLY A 659 -21.22 -19.75 -14.79
CA GLY A 659 -22.23 -20.74 -14.43
C GLY A 659 -22.12 -21.25 -12.99
N GLU A 660 -21.24 -20.67 -12.17
CA GLU A 660 -21.04 -21.10 -10.78
C GLU A 660 -22.25 -20.70 -9.92
N PRO A 661 -22.82 -21.60 -9.10
CA PRO A 661 -24.12 -21.37 -8.44
C PRO A 661 -24.23 -20.11 -7.56
N TRP A 662 -23.10 -19.55 -7.11
CA TRP A 662 -23.04 -18.36 -6.25
C TRP A 662 -22.12 -17.27 -6.81
N ALA A 663 -21.82 -17.29 -8.12
CA ALA A 663 -21.04 -16.23 -8.74
C ALA A 663 -21.80 -14.90 -8.74
N GLY A 664 -21.04 -13.82 -8.63
CA GLY A 664 -21.53 -12.45 -8.68
C GLY A 664 -22.03 -11.91 -7.33
N VAL A 665 -22.72 -10.79 -7.43
CA VAL A 665 -23.38 -10.12 -6.29
C VAL A 665 -24.36 -11.08 -5.65
N SER A 666 -24.29 -11.23 -4.33
CA SER A 666 -25.23 -12.04 -3.56
C SER A 666 -26.07 -11.11 -2.69
N PRO A 667 -27.21 -10.58 -3.18
CA PRO A 667 -27.98 -9.60 -2.44
C PRO A 667 -28.62 -10.31 -1.25
N ARG A 668 -28.25 -9.82 -0.06
CA ARG A 668 -28.85 -10.14 1.24
C ARG A 668 -28.68 -11.59 1.69
N HIS A 669 -27.63 -11.80 2.47
CA HIS A 669 -27.73 -12.64 3.65
C HIS A 669 -28.17 -11.79 4.84
N VAL A 670 -29.50 -11.62 5.03
CA VAL A 670 -29.98 -11.53 6.41
C VAL A 670 -29.74 -12.92 6.95
N PHE A 671 -28.84 -13.10 7.92
CA PHE A 671 -28.54 -14.43 8.46
C PHE A 671 -29.87 -15.12 8.84
N ASP A 672 -30.26 -16.12 8.03
CA ASP A 672 -31.61 -16.71 8.00
C ASP A 672 -31.96 -17.47 9.30
N LYS A 673 -31.07 -17.45 10.29
CA LYS A 673 -31.18 -18.22 11.54
C LYS A 673 -31.66 -17.44 12.76
N THR A 674 -31.87 -16.12 12.73
CA THR A 674 -32.11 -15.39 13.99
C THR A 674 -33.08 -14.19 13.95
N SER A 675 -33.85 -13.94 12.90
CA SER A 675 -34.62 -12.67 12.81
C SER A 675 -35.72 -12.44 13.87
N THR A 676 -36.05 -13.44 14.71
CA THR A 676 -36.89 -13.22 15.91
C THR A 676 -36.12 -13.14 17.24
N ASP A 677 -34.86 -13.58 17.27
CA ASP A 677 -34.01 -13.66 18.48
C ASP A 677 -32.78 -12.75 18.42
N TYR A 678 -32.59 -12.01 17.33
CA TYR A 678 -31.45 -11.11 17.16
C TYR A 678 -31.62 -9.84 17.98
N ARG A 679 -31.22 -9.92 19.25
CA ARG A 679 -31.15 -8.78 20.18
C ARG A 679 -29.68 -8.40 20.32
N TYR A 680 -29.36 -7.13 20.03
CA TYR A 680 -28.08 -6.57 20.45
C TYR A 680 -28.17 -6.46 21.97
N TYR A 681 -27.37 -7.16 22.76
CA TYR A 681 -27.54 -7.13 24.22
C TYR A 681 -26.66 -6.04 24.83
N SER A 682 -27.21 -5.22 25.73
CA SER A 682 -26.50 -4.16 26.46
C SER A 682 -25.55 -4.69 27.55
N GLY A 683 -25.05 -5.93 27.43
CA GLY A 683 -24.27 -6.62 28.46
C GLY A 683 -25.04 -7.04 29.71
N SER A 684 -26.30 -6.60 29.89
CA SER A 684 -27.19 -6.96 31.02
C SER A 684 -28.30 -7.95 30.64
N GLY A 685 -28.26 -8.49 29.41
CA GLY A 685 -29.34 -9.32 28.86
C GLY A 685 -30.54 -8.53 28.31
N SER A 686 -30.48 -7.19 28.28
CA SER A 686 -31.50 -6.33 27.66
C SER A 686 -31.14 -5.97 26.21
N ALA A 687 -32.12 -5.85 25.32
CA ALA A 687 -31.88 -5.43 23.94
C ALA A 687 -31.46 -3.95 23.87
N LEU A 688 -30.44 -3.63 23.09
CA LEU A 688 -29.99 -2.32 22.67
C LEU A 688 -31.08 -1.71 21.79
N ASP A 689 -31.42 -0.47 22.12
CA ASP A 689 -32.34 0.31 21.30
C ASP A 689 -31.61 0.79 20.04
N PHE A 690 -31.94 0.21 18.88
CA PHE A 690 -31.37 0.63 17.60
C PHE A 690 -31.71 2.08 17.22
N ALA A 691 -32.75 2.68 17.79
CA ALA A 691 -33.02 4.10 17.60
C ALA A 691 -31.95 5.00 18.24
N SER A 692 -31.12 4.46 19.14
CA SER A 692 -29.98 5.15 19.76
C SER A 692 -28.69 5.08 18.92
N ILE A 693 -28.66 4.30 17.83
CA ILE A 693 -27.50 4.29 16.92
C ILE A 693 -27.58 5.54 16.05
N PRO A 694 -26.52 6.39 16.02
CA PRO A 694 -26.46 7.54 15.13
C PRO A 694 -26.70 7.14 13.67
N THR A 695 -27.45 7.94 12.92
CA THR A 695 -27.75 7.66 11.50
C THR A 695 -26.64 8.13 10.56
N ASP A 696 -25.66 8.88 11.06
CA ASP A 696 -24.53 9.47 10.36
C ASP A 696 -23.26 8.62 10.51
N LEU A 697 -23.38 7.30 10.29
CA LEU A 697 -22.25 6.38 10.38
C LEU A 697 -21.35 6.48 9.14
N PRO A 698 -20.07 6.89 9.28
CA PRO A 698 -19.21 7.29 8.16
C PRO A 698 -18.67 6.13 7.31
N VAL A 699 -18.81 4.88 7.75
CA VAL A 699 -18.22 3.69 7.09
C VAL A 699 -19.21 2.97 6.16
N LEU A 700 -20.51 3.29 6.26
CA LEU A 700 -21.56 2.58 5.54
C LEU A 700 -21.77 3.13 4.14
N LEU A 701 -21.91 2.23 3.17
CA LEU A 701 -22.31 2.57 1.81
C LEU A 701 -23.84 2.56 1.71
N ASP A 702 -24.43 3.38 0.84
CA ASP A 702 -25.85 3.21 0.50
C ASP A 702 -26.03 1.94 -0.32
N ASP A 703 -27.08 1.15 -0.06
CA ASP A 703 -27.41 -0.10 -0.76
C ASP A 703 -27.30 0.11 -2.28
N PRO A 704 -26.22 -0.39 -2.92
CA PRO A 704 -26.07 -0.26 -4.35
C PRO A 704 -27.14 -1.15 -5.00
N LEU A 705 -27.87 -0.63 -5.99
CA LEU A 705 -28.91 -1.33 -6.75
C LEU A 705 -28.32 -2.45 -7.66
N ALA A 706 -27.44 -3.30 -7.14
CA ALA A 706 -26.80 -4.38 -7.86
C ALA A 706 -27.69 -5.62 -7.85
N THR A 707 -27.88 -6.25 -9.02
CA THR A 707 -28.76 -7.41 -9.17
C THR A 707 -28.00 -8.69 -8.78
N ALA A 708 -28.70 -9.63 -8.16
CA ALA A 708 -28.12 -10.94 -7.84
C ALA A 708 -27.46 -11.60 -9.06
N GLY A 709 -26.28 -12.17 -8.86
CA GLY A 709 -25.53 -12.88 -9.90
C GLY A 709 -24.75 -11.99 -10.87
N GLN A 710 -24.80 -10.66 -10.73
CA GLN A 710 -24.02 -9.76 -11.59
C GLN A 710 -22.56 -9.67 -11.15
N ALA A 711 -21.66 -9.46 -12.12
CA ALA A 711 -20.25 -9.20 -11.85
C ALA A 711 -20.07 -7.82 -11.20
N ASP A 712 -19.03 -7.67 -10.38
CA ASP A 712 -18.58 -6.37 -9.87
C ASP A 712 -17.08 -6.37 -9.54
N GLY A 713 -16.53 -5.20 -9.20
CA GLY A 713 -15.12 -5.04 -8.83
C GLY A 713 -14.81 -5.26 -7.35
N ASN A 714 -15.73 -5.82 -6.55
CA ASN A 714 -15.54 -5.96 -5.10
C ASN A 714 -14.96 -7.33 -4.74
N TYR A 715 -14.15 -7.38 -3.70
CA TYR A 715 -13.49 -8.60 -3.20
C TYR A 715 -13.39 -8.57 -1.67
N GLN A 716 -13.04 -9.73 -1.09
CA GLN A 716 -13.08 -9.97 0.35
C GLN A 716 -12.34 -8.89 1.14
N ALA A 717 -12.93 -8.48 2.28
CA ALA A 717 -12.34 -7.46 3.12
C ALA A 717 -11.04 -7.89 3.80
N TYR A 718 -10.16 -6.92 4.03
CA TYR A 718 -8.89 -7.11 4.70
C TYR A 718 -9.00 -6.83 6.19
N ASN A 719 -8.00 -7.27 6.96
CA ASN A 719 -7.87 -6.93 8.37
C ASN A 719 -6.40 -6.85 8.79
N PHE A 720 -6.14 -6.69 10.08
CA PHE A 720 -4.82 -6.93 10.66
C PHE A 720 -4.87 -8.16 11.56
N ARG A 721 -3.87 -9.02 11.44
CA ARG A 721 -3.63 -10.09 12.41
C ARG A 721 -2.59 -9.60 13.42
N LEU A 722 -2.94 -9.63 14.69
CA LEU A 722 -2.11 -9.12 15.78
C LEU A 722 -1.90 -10.18 16.84
N ASN A 723 -0.71 -10.19 17.43
CA ASN A 723 -0.39 -11.02 18.58
C ASN A 723 -0.74 -10.24 19.84
N LEU A 724 -1.47 -10.86 20.77
CA LEU A 724 -1.89 -10.21 22.02
C LEU A 724 -1.31 -10.95 23.23
N THR A 725 -0.95 -10.19 24.27
CA THR A 725 -0.31 -10.72 25.47
C THR A 725 -0.94 -10.17 26.75
N ARG A 726 -0.81 -10.97 27.81
CA ARG A 726 -1.03 -10.56 29.22
C ARG A 726 0.29 -10.51 30.01
N ASP A 727 1.42 -10.81 29.38
CA ASP A 727 2.72 -10.75 30.01
C ASP A 727 3.12 -9.29 30.21
N PRO A 728 3.23 -8.81 31.47
CA PRO A 728 3.54 -7.42 31.76
C PRO A 728 4.93 -6.99 31.25
N SER A 729 5.85 -7.92 30.98
CA SER A 729 7.19 -7.60 30.48
C SER A 729 7.23 -7.18 29.01
N ILE A 730 6.20 -7.55 28.24
CA ILE A 730 6.07 -7.31 26.80
C ILE A 730 4.69 -6.75 26.46
N TYR A 731 3.97 -6.21 27.45
CA TYR A 731 2.66 -5.60 27.26
C TYR A 731 2.78 -4.21 26.65
N VAL A 732 2.05 -3.98 25.57
CA VAL A 732 1.86 -2.66 24.96
C VAL A 732 0.36 -2.33 24.94
N PRO A 733 -0.09 -1.24 25.60
CA PRO A 733 -1.51 -0.89 25.64
C PRO A 733 -2.01 -0.44 24.27
N PHE A 734 -3.31 -0.60 23.99
CA PHE A 734 -3.89 0.02 22.80
C PHE A 734 -3.90 1.54 22.98
N GLU A 735 -3.46 2.25 21.94
CA GLU A 735 -3.38 3.72 21.97
C GLU A 735 -4.62 4.34 21.34
N LYS A 736 -5.08 5.47 21.89
CA LYS A 736 -6.16 6.26 21.30
C LYS A 736 -5.63 6.96 20.04
N PRO A 737 -6.15 6.65 18.83
CA PRO A 737 -5.65 7.30 17.63
C PRO A 737 -6.08 8.77 17.54
N GLU A 738 -5.25 9.60 16.92
CA GLU A 738 -5.60 10.99 16.60
C GLU A 738 -6.76 11.03 15.61
N GLY A 739 -7.78 11.87 15.86
CA GLY A 739 -8.99 11.92 15.04
C GLY A 739 -10.02 10.83 15.34
N TYR A 740 -9.81 10.05 16.40
CA TYR A 740 -10.75 9.02 16.86
C TYR A 740 -12.18 9.54 17.06
N ASP A 741 -13.13 8.81 16.51
CA ASP A 741 -14.56 8.98 16.72
C ASP A 741 -15.23 7.60 16.81
N TYR A 742 -15.97 7.37 17.90
CA TYR A 742 -16.60 6.08 18.18
C TYR A 742 -17.61 5.67 17.09
N ARG A 743 -18.17 6.64 16.33
CA ARG A 743 -19.10 6.38 15.22
C ARG A 743 -18.48 5.52 14.11
N TYR A 744 -17.16 5.56 13.94
CA TYR A 744 -16.44 4.68 13.01
C TYR A 744 -16.49 3.21 13.44
N CYS A 745 -16.62 2.94 14.74
CA CYS A 745 -16.56 1.59 15.31
C CYS A 745 -17.95 0.93 15.38
N LEU A 746 -19.02 1.72 15.51
CA LEU A 746 -20.40 1.22 15.63
C LEU A 746 -20.82 0.21 14.56
N PRO A 747 -20.53 0.41 13.26
CA PRO A 747 -20.87 -0.56 12.22
C PRO A 747 -20.23 -1.95 12.42
N PHE A 748 -19.10 -2.03 13.13
CA PHE A 748 -18.36 -3.27 13.34
C PHE A 748 -18.91 -4.12 14.49
N PHE A 749 -19.73 -3.54 15.38
CA PHE A 749 -20.31 -4.30 16.50
C PHE A 749 -21.30 -5.36 16.08
N GLU A 750 -21.97 -5.21 14.93
CA GLU A 750 -22.86 -6.24 14.41
C GLU A 750 -22.20 -7.62 14.42
N ARG A 751 -20.95 -7.72 13.92
CA ARG A 751 -20.24 -9.01 13.86
C ARG A 751 -19.81 -9.55 15.22
N ILE A 752 -19.40 -8.66 16.12
CA ILE A 752 -19.05 -9.03 17.49
C ILE A 752 -20.29 -9.56 18.21
N VAL A 753 -21.43 -8.87 18.05
CA VAL A 753 -22.72 -9.24 18.62
C VAL A 753 -23.28 -10.53 18.02
N GLN A 754 -23.19 -10.73 16.69
CA GLN A 754 -23.56 -12.00 16.01
C GLN A 754 -22.95 -13.20 16.71
N ARG A 755 -21.67 -13.07 17.01
CA ARG A 755 -20.85 -14.15 17.48
C ARG A 755 -21.07 -14.39 18.97
N ILE A 756 -21.16 -13.35 19.80
CA ILE A 756 -21.59 -13.49 21.21
C ILE A 756 -22.95 -14.21 21.30
N ASN A 757 -23.85 -13.97 20.35
CA ASN A 757 -25.17 -14.60 20.32
C ASN A 757 -25.19 -16.04 19.77
N LEU A 758 -24.06 -16.61 19.29
CA LEU A 758 -24.04 -18.00 18.85
C LEU A 758 -24.22 -18.97 20.03
N PRO A 759 -25.02 -20.03 19.87
CA PRO A 759 -25.16 -21.04 20.90
C PRO A 759 -23.87 -21.88 21.01
N THR A 760 -23.39 -22.02 22.24
CA THR A 760 -22.39 -23.00 22.68
C THR A 760 -22.97 -24.42 22.59
N SER A 761 -22.12 -25.45 22.79
CA SER A 761 -22.54 -26.86 22.75
C SER A 761 -23.65 -27.21 23.74
N ASP A 762 -23.82 -26.39 24.78
CA ASP A 762 -24.73 -26.63 25.89
C ASP A 762 -26.01 -25.77 25.78
N GLY A 763 -26.14 -25.01 24.69
CA GLY A 763 -27.29 -24.14 24.41
C GLY A 763 -27.24 -22.75 25.07
N ALA A 764 -26.15 -22.41 25.77
CA ALA A 764 -25.86 -21.06 26.26
C ALA A 764 -25.25 -20.18 25.16
N HIS A 765 -25.27 -18.85 25.29
CA HIS A 765 -24.59 -17.94 24.35
C HIS A 765 -23.08 -17.84 24.66
N MET A 766 -22.26 -17.47 23.68
CA MET A 766 -20.81 -17.26 23.90
C MET A 766 -20.58 -16.09 24.86
N GLU A 767 -19.56 -16.21 25.71
CA GLU A 767 -19.18 -15.14 26.63
C GLU A 767 -18.51 -14.00 25.85
N ALA A 768 -18.84 -12.76 26.22
CA ALA A 768 -18.17 -11.56 25.72
C ALA A 768 -16.77 -11.40 26.35
N THR A 769 -15.92 -12.42 26.24
CA THR A 769 -14.54 -12.43 26.74
C THR A 769 -13.62 -12.90 25.61
N MET A 770 -12.34 -12.56 25.64
CA MET A 770 -11.32 -13.01 24.69
C MET A 770 -10.43 -14.08 25.30
N GLY A 771 -10.54 -15.29 24.74
CA GLY A 771 -9.62 -16.40 24.99
C GLY A 771 -9.59 -16.93 26.42
N ARG A 772 -10.53 -16.58 27.30
CA ARG A 772 -10.59 -17.06 28.69
C ARG A 772 -10.85 -18.55 28.82
N ASN A 773 -11.74 -19.09 27.98
CA ASN A 773 -12.24 -20.46 28.07
C ASN A 773 -12.82 -20.91 26.71
N ASN A 774 -13.36 -22.14 26.65
CA ASN A 774 -13.95 -22.71 25.43
C ASN A 774 -15.20 -21.98 24.91
N ASP A 775 -15.83 -21.15 25.75
CA ASP A 775 -17.06 -20.42 25.44
C ASP A 775 -16.80 -18.93 25.12
N SER A 776 -15.52 -18.52 25.11
CA SER A 776 -15.09 -17.15 24.81
C SER A 776 -14.93 -16.89 23.30
N PHE A 777 -14.91 -15.61 22.92
CA PHE A 777 -14.72 -15.14 21.56
C PHE A 777 -13.28 -15.49 21.08
N GLY A 778 -13.15 -16.59 20.31
CA GLY A 778 -11.86 -17.02 19.74
C GLY A 778 -11.62 -18.54 19.79
N PHE A 779 -12.42 -19.31 19.06
CA PHE A 779 -12.45 -20.79 19.04
C PHE A 779 -11.15 -21.56 19.40
N ARG A 780 -11.26 -22.36 20.47
CA ARG A 780 -10.89 -23.79 20.60
C ARG A 780 -9.45 -24.27 20.82
N TYR A 781 -8.43 -23.45 20.84
CA TYR A 781 -7.08 -23.94 21.11
C TYR A 781 -6.37 -23.05 22.11
N PRO A 782 -5.32 -23.52 22.79
CA PRO A 782 -4.61 -22.77 23.81
C PRO A 782 -4.00 -21.45 23.31
N MET A 783 -4.83 -20.45 23.07
CA MET A 783 -4.44 -19.10 22.66
C MET A 783 -3.71 -18.39 23.81
N PHE A 784 -3.87 -18.92 25.04
CA PHE A 784 -3.20 -18.42 26.22
C PHE A 784 -2.82 -19.47 27.28
N THR A 785 -2.82 -20.78 26.98
CA THR A 785 -2.62 -21.76 28.07
C THR A 785 -1.20 -21.77 28.63
N ALA A 786 -1.13 -22.13 29.91
CA ALA A 786 0.06 -22.52 30.65
C ALA A 786 0.91 -23.51 29.84
N GLY A 787 2.10 -23.05 29.44
CA GLY A 787 3.02 -23.78 28.56
C GLY A 787 4.02 -22.89 27.84
N GLY A 788 3.75 -21.57 27.73
CA GLY A 788 4.78 -20.57 27.43
C GLY A 788 5.32 -20.56 26.00
N VAL A 789 4.59 -21.11 25.01
CA VAL A 789 5.15 -21.20 23.65
C VAL A 789 4.81 -19.98 22.78
N THR A 790 3.71 -19.25 23.02
CA THR A 790 3.36 -18.06 22.20
C THR A 790 2.22 -17.18 22.75
N ASN A 791 2.28 -15.87 22.49
CA ASN A 791 1.22 -14.87 22.67
C ASN A 791 0.26 -14.81 21.45
N ARG A 792 -0.44 -15.91 21.16
CA ARG A 792 -1.29 -16.04 19.96
C ARG A 792 -2.68 -15.47 20.24
N SER A 793 -3.06 -14.41 19.55
CA SER A 793 -4.47 -14.04 19.40
C SER A 793 -4.85 -13.99 17.93
N GLN A 794 -5.98 -14.58 17.59
CA GLN A 794 -6.60 -14.47 16.29
C GLN A 794 -7.91 -13.73 16.48
N PHE A 795 -7.88 -12.42 16.24
CA PHE A 795 -9.08 -11.60 16.28
C PHE A 795 -9.68 -11.50 14.87
N ASN A 796 -10.24 -12.62 14.39
CA ASN A 796 -10.66 -12.83 13.00
C ASN A 796 -11.89 -11.98 12.60
N GLU A 797 -12.53 -11.31 13.56
CA GLU A 797 -13.85 -10.70 13.37
C GLU A 797 -13.81 -9.21 13.00
N LEU A 798 -12.63 -8.61 12.93
CA LEU A 798 -12.44 -7.19 12.58
C LEU A 798 -12.14 -6.96 11.09
N ASP A 799 -12.84 -7.68 10.21
CA ASP A 799 -12.77 -7.39 8.77
C ASP A 799 -13.18 -5.93 8.51
N LEU A 800 -12.26 -5.15 7.93
CA LEU A 800 -12.42 -3.73 7.61
C LEU A 800 -13.22 -3.55 6.32
N LEU A 801 -14.51 -3.90 6.38
CA LEU A 801 -15.43 -3.81 5.24
C LEU A 801 -15.40 -2.40 4.61
N ASN A 802 -15.52 -2.35 3.28
CA ASN A 802 -15.48 -1.14 2.44
C ASN A 802 -14.09 -0.48 2.27
N PHE A 803 -13.13 -0.65 3.20
CA PHE A 803 -11.83 0.02 3.14
C PHE A 803 -10.87 -0.54 2.10
N GLN A 804 -11.06 -1.80 1.70
CA GLN A 804 -10.25 -2.49 0.70
C GLN A 804 -10.61 -2.11 -0.74
N ARG A 805 -11.75 -1.45 -0.99
CA ARG A 805 -12.27 -1.22 -2.35
C ARG A 805 -11.28 -0.41 -3.19
N GLY A 806 -10.86 -0.99 -4.32
CA GLY A 806 -9.90 -0.39 -5.24
C GLY A 806 -8.43 -0.62 -4.89
N TYR A 807 -8.10 -1.29 -3.77
CA TYR A 807 -6.73 -1.60 -3.37
C TYR A 807 -5.96 -2.41 -4.43
N ALA A 808 -6.60 -3.45 -4.98
CA ALA A 808 -5.97 -4.38 -5.92
C ALA A 808 -5.39 -3.69 -7.16
N THR A 809 -6.07 -2.68 -7.70
CA THR A 809 -5.64 -1.92 -8.89
C THR A 809 -4.96 -0.60 -8.58
N ALA A 810 -4.79 -0.25 -7.30
CA ALA A 810 -4.18 0.99 -6.87
C ALA A 810 -2.65 0.94 -7.01
N ASN A 811 -2.05 2.09 -7.31
CA ASN A 811 -0.60 2.29 -7.23
C ASN A 811 -0.12 2.35 -5.77
N TRP A 812 1.19 2.24 -5.54
CA TRP A 812 1.77 2.19 -4.20
C TRP A 812 1.45 3.41 -3.32
N PRO A 813 1.49 4.66 -3.81
CA PRO A 813 1.07 5.82 -3.02
C PRO A 813 -0.39 5.74 -2.54
N LYS A 814 -1.30 5.28 -3.41
CA LYS A 814 -2.70 5.09 -3.05
C LYS A 814 -2.89 3.94 -2.07
N ARG A 815 -2.22 2.79 -2.28
CA ARG A 815 -2.25 1.67 -1.33
C ARG A 815 -1.71 2.08 0.05
N MET A 816 -0.66 2.90 0.11
CA MET A 816 -0.14 3.45 1.37
C MET A 816 -1.19 4.31 2.09
N THR A 817 -1.92 5.16 1.36
CA THR A 817 -3.04 5.93 1.94
C THR A 817 -4.13 5.01 2.49
N MET A 818 -4.50 3.95 1.75
CA MET A 818 -5.51 2.97 2.18
C MET A 818 -5.03 2.16 3.40
N LEU A 819 -3.74 1.81 3.45
CA LEU A 819 -3.11 1.17 4.60
C LEU A 819 -3.19 2.06 5.84
N LEU A 820 -2.82 3.34 5.73
CA LEU A 820 -2.88 4.29 6.85
C LEU A 820 -4.32 4.45 7.38
N ASN A 821 -5.30 4.55 6.47
CA ASN A 821 -6.71 4.59 6.84
C ASN A 821 -7.13 3.30 7.56
N SER A 822 -6.70 2.14 7.08
CA SER A 822 -7.00 0.85 7.68
C SER A 822 -6.36 0.69 9.06
N VAL A 823 -5.13 1.16 9.25
CA VAL A 823 -4.45 1.21 10.56
C VAL A 823 -5.21 2.11 11.53
N PHE A 824 -5.60 3.31 11.09
CA PHE A 824 -6.39 4.24 11.90
C PHE A 824 -7.69 3.59 12.38
N MET A 825 -8.41 2.94 11.47
CA MET A 825 -9.66 2.24 11.77
C MET A 825 -9.47 1.07 12.73
N PHE A 826 -8.45 0.25 12.50
CA PHE A 826 -8.17 -0.92 13.35
C PHE A 826 -7.75 -0.50 14.77
N LYS A 827 -6.86 0.50 14.90
CA LYS A 827 -6.49 1.09 16.20
C LYS A 827 -7.70 1.71 16.91
N SER A 828 -8.58 2.39 16.17
CA SER A 828 -9.83 2.95 16.72
C SER A 828 -10.72 1.86 17.31
N LEU A 829 -10.85 0.73 16.61
CA LEU A 829 -11.65 -0.39 17.07
C LEU A 829 -11.07 -1.06 18.33
N LEU A 830 -9.76 -1.28 18.38
CA LEU A 830 -9.08 -1.78 19.58
C LEU A 830 -9.24 -0.83 20.77
N TRP A 831 -9.03 0.47 20.57
CA TRP A 831 -9.23 1.49 21.61
C TRP A 831 -10.68 1.54 22.08
N PHE A 832 -11.65 1.51 21.16
CA PHE A 832 -13.07 1.51 21.50
C PHE A 832 -13.40 0.34 22.42
N MET A 833 -13.08 -0.89 22.01
CA MET A 833 -13.40 -2.10 22.78
C MET A 833 -12.71 -2.10 24.14
N ALA A 834 -11.45 -1.65 24.20
CA ALA A 834 -10.66 -1.71 25.42
C ALA A 834 -10.90 -0.55 26.39
N PHE A 835 -11.20 0.66 25.93
CA PHE A 835 -11.12 1.83 26.82
C PHE A 835 -12.25 2.84 26.68
N ASP A 836 -12.99 2.86 25.58
CA ASP A 836 -14.06 3.86 25.40
C ASP A 836 -15.30 3.49 26.25
N PRO A 837 -15.80 4.39 27.12
CA PRO A 837 -17.05 4.17 27.85
C PRO A 837 -18.25 3.86 26.95
N MET A 838 -18.28 4.39 25.73
CA MET A 838 -19.33 4.09 24.74
C MET A 838 -19.41 2.60 24.42
N ALA A 839 -18.31 1.85 24.50
CA ALA A 839 -18.34 0.41 24.31
C ALA A 839 -19.23 -0.29 25.34
N ARG A 840 -19.23 0.21 26.58
CA ARG A 840 -20.12 -0.31 27.63
C ARG A 840 -21.57 0.04 27.36
N GLU A 841 -21.83 1.26 26.90
CA GLU A 841 -23.18 1.70 26.51
C GLU A 841 -23.74 0.84 25.36
N TYR A 842 -22.89 0.40 24.44
CA TYR A 842 -23.22 -0.51 23.34
C TYR A 842 -22.98 -2.00 23.66
N GLY A 843 -22.99 -2.38 24.93
CA GLY A 843 -23.11 -3.79 25.35
C GLY A 843 -21.84 -4.61 25.37
N LEU A 844 -20.67 -3.99 25.17
CA LEU A 844 -19.36 -4.63 25.25
C LEU A 844 -18.73 -4.53 26.65
N ALA A 845 -19.52 -4.29 27.69
CA ALA A 845 -19.00 -4.15 29.06
C ALA A 845 -18.18 -5.38 29.50
N GLY A 846 -18.66 -6.59 29.26
CA GLY A 846 -17.92 -7.82 29.58
C GLY A 846 -16.62 -7.97 28.80
N LEU A 847 -16.60 -7.56 27.52
CA LEU A 847 -15.41 -7.61 26.68
C LEU A 847 -14.37 -6.59 27.15
N GLN A 848 -14.84 -5.38 27.46
CA GLN A 848 -13.99 -4.34 28.00
C GLN A 848 -13.45 -4.69 29.39
N ASP A 849 -14.27 -5.29 30.27
CA ASP A 849 -13.83 -5.79 31.57
C ASP A 849 -12.75 -6.87 31.41
N ASP A 850 -12.90 -7.77 30.43
CA ASP A 850 -11.90 -8.80 30.18
C ASP A 850 -10.58 -8.25 29.63
N LEU A 851 -10.65 -7.33 28.66
CA LEU A 851 -9.48 -6.66 28.11
C LEU A 851 -8.66 -5.93 29.18
N ASN A 852 -9.33 -5.38 30.20
CA ASN A 852 -8.69 -4.66 31.30
C ASN A 852 -8.47 -5.52 32.56
N ASP A 853 -8.81 -6.80 32.54
CA ASP A 853 -8.70 -7.64 33.72
C ASP A 853 -7.24 -7.82 34.11
N VAL A 854 -6.90 -7.39 35.33
CA VAL A 854 -5.56 -7.46 35.91
C VAL A 854 -5.32 -8.75 36.71
N THR A 855 -6.29 -9.67 36.74
CA THR A 855 -6.16 -10.97 37.41
C THR A 855 -5.54 -12.01 36.47
N ARG A 856 -5.20 -13.18 37.02
CA ARG A 856 -4.69 -14.32 36.25
C ARG A 856 -5.85 -15.27 35.95
N PRO A 857 -6.31 -15.39 34.68
CA PRO A 857 -7.34 -16.35 34.35
C PRO A 857 -6.87 -17.79 34.59
N GLU A 858 -7.80 -18.68 34.92
CA GLU A 858 -7.51 -20.10 35.11
C GLU A 858 -6.91 -20.70 33.83
N GLY A 859 -5.81 -21.43 33.96
CA GLY A 859 -5.10 -22.03 32.82
C GLY A 859 -4.15 -21.09 32.07
N PHE A 860 -4.00 -19.81 32.45
CA PHE A 860 -3.06 -18.88 31.82
C PHE A 860 -1.70 -18.82 32.54
N ALA A 861 -0.63 -18.51 31.81
CA ALA A 861 0.72 -18.35 32.39
C ALA A 861 0.91 -17.01 33.12
N TYR A 862 0.34 -15.93 32.59
CA TYR A 862 0.59 -14.56 33.01
C TYR A 862 -0.65 -13.84 33.53
N GLN A 863 -0.43 -12.85 34.39
CA GLN A 863 -1.43 -11.98 35.00
C GLN A 863 -1.36 -10.60 34.36
N GLY A 864 -2.50 -10.00 34.01
CA GLY A 864 -2.54 -8.64 33.50
C GLY A 864 -3.57 -8.42 32.39
N PRO A 865 -3.80 -7.14 32.03
CA PRO A 865 -4.70 -6.77 30.94
C PRO A 865 -4.19 -7.32 29.60
N ILE A 866 -5.07 -7.42 28.62
CA ILE A 866 -4.70 -7.81 27.25
C ILE A 866 -4.23 -6.58 26.48
N GLY A 867 -3.06 -6.69 25.85
CA GLY A 867 -2.50 -5.65 24.98
C GLY A 867 -1.75 -6.26 23.80
N LEU A 868 -1.14 -5.40 22.99
CA LEU A 868 -0.23 -5.80 21.92
C LEU A 868 1.07 -6.40 22.50
N CYS A 869 1.73 -7.25 21.72
CA CYS A 869 3.00 -7.88 22.09
C CYS A 869 4.20 -7.00 21.71
N GLY A 870 4.91 -6.43 22.68
CA GLY A 870 6.07 -5.57 22.45
C GLY A 870 7.33 -6.26 21.92
N ASP A 871 7.37 -7.60 21.94
CA ASP A 871 8.38 -8.43 21.30
C ASP A 871 8.05 -8.75 19.83
N GLU A 872 6.85 -8.41 19.37
CA GLU A 872 6.42 -8.61 17.98
C GLU A 872 6.47 -7.30 17.19
N PHE A 873 6.77 -7.39 15.91
CA PHE A 873 6.72 -6.26 14.97
C PHE A 873 7.50 -5.01 15.43
N GLN A 874 8.65 -5.21 16.09
CA GLN A 874 9.39 -4.12 16.74
C GLN A 874 9.83 -3.01 15.78
N SER A 875 10.01 -3.34 14.50
CA SER A 875 10.39 -2.37 13.45
C SER A 875 9.19 -1.76 12.71
N SER A 876 7.97 -2.03 13.17
CA SER A 876 6.76 -1.54 12.53
C SER A 876 6.63 -0.04 12.65
N ARG A 877 6.36 0.61 11.51
CA ARG A 877 6.12 2.06 11.44
C ARG A 877 4.84 2.50 12.16
N PHE A 878 4.00 1.55 12.57
CA PHE A 878 2.75 1.80 13.30
C PHE A 878 2.90 1.63 14.81
N GLY A 879 4.10 1.32 15.31
CA GLY A 879 4.39 1.06 16.72
C GLY A 879 4.63 -0.42 17.01
N ALA A 880 5.39 -0.70 18.07
CA ALA A 880 5.69 -2.07 18.51
C ALA A 880 4.41 -2.86 18.79
N GLY A 881 4.40 -4.13 18.43
CA GLY A 881 3.23 -5.01 18.56
C GLY A 881 2.14 -4.81 17.51
N PHE A 882 2.29 -3.87 16.57
CA PHE A 882 1.37 -3.70 15.46
C PHE A 882 1.95 -4.22 14.13
N SER A 883 1.23 -5.10 13.44
CA SER A 883 1.70 -5.77 12.22
C SER A 883 2.17 -4.81 11.11
N TYR A 884 3.17 -5.24 10.33
CA TYR A 884 3.81 -4.44 9.28
C TYR A 884 2.87 -4.06 8.13
N TYR A 885 1.87 -4.91 7.85
CA TYR A 885 0.99 -4.77 6.70
C TYR A 885 -0.39 -5.40 6.94
N MET A 886 -1.35 -5.10 6.06
CA MET A 886 -2.70 -5.68 6.11
C MET A 886 -2.68 -7.15 5.67
N TYR A 887 -3.59 -7.92 6.24
CA TYR A 887 -3.91 -9.27 5.80
C TYR A 887 -4.74 -9.23 4.51
N VAL A 888 -4.03 -9.29 3.38
CA VAL A 888 -4.60 -9.30 2.04
C VAL A 888 -5.14 -10.69 1.73
N ARG A 889 -6.47 -10.80 1.58
CA ARG A 889 -7.14 -12.07 1.27
C ARG A 889 -7.23 -12.35 -0.22
N GLU A 890 -7.53 -11.31 -0.99
CA GLU A 890 -7.82 -11.39 -2.41
C GLU A 890 -7.52 -10.03 -3.04
N ALA A 891 -6.75 -10.03 -4.12
CA ALA A 891 -6.47 -8.84 -4.93
C ALA A 891 -6.67 -9.18 -6.41
N LEU A 892 -5.63 -9.06 -7.23
CA LEU A 892 -5.66 -9.50 -8.63
C LEU A 892 -5.57 -11.03 -8.71
N ARG A 893 -6.25 -11.62 -9.69
CA ARG A 893 -6.12 -13.04 -10.06
C ARG A 893 -5.66 -13.15 -11.50
N LEU A 894 -4.73 -14.06 -11.78
CA LEU A 894 -4.13 -14.24 -13.10
C LEU A 894 -5.18 -14.67 -14.12
N GLU A 895 -5.19 -14.03 -15.29
CA GLU A 895 -5.81 -14.60 -16.48
C GLU A 895 -4.88 -15.71 -17.01
N ALA A 896 -5.15 -16.94 -16.55
CA ALA A 896 -4.26 -18.08 -16.70
C ALA A 896 -4.66 -19.01 -17.87
N GLN A 897 -3.79 -19.95 -18.22
CA GLN A 897 -4.14 -21.02 -19.19
C GLN A 897 -5.25 -21.94 -18.66
N TYR A 898 -5.36 -22.07 -17.34
CA TYR A 898 -6.49 -22.72 -16.69
C TYR A 898 -6.98 -21.85 -15.52
N VAL A 899 -8.24 -21.43 -15.55
CA VAL A 899 -8.87 -20.73 -14.44
C VAL A 899 -9.67 -21.74 -13.63
N MET A 900 -9.24 -21.98 -12.39
CA MET A 900 -9.99 -22.83 -11.45
C MET A 900 -11.31 -22.16 -11.07
N SER A 901 -12.36 -22.97 -10.94
CA SER A 901 -13.73 -22.59 -10.60
C SER A 901 -14.22 -23.41 -9.40
N TYR A 902 -15.38 -23.03 -8.87
CA TYR A 902 -16.12 -23.80 -7.88
C TYR A 902 -16.24 -25.29 -8.26
N PHE A 903 -16.50 -25.59 -9.54
CA PHE A 903 -16.68 -26.96 -10.01
C PHE A 903 -15.40 -27.79 -9.90
N ASP A 904 -14.24 -27.17 -10.01
CA ASP A 904 -12.95 -27.84 -9.86
C ASP A 904 -12.67 -28.24 -8.40
N GLN A 905 -13.37 -27.64 -7.46
CA GLN A 905 -13.21 -27.86 -6.03
C GLN A 905 -14.39 -28.61 -5.42
N ALA A 906 -15.52 -28.70 -6.13
CA ALA A 906 -16.69 -29.47 -5.70
C ALA A 906 -16.46 -30.98 -5.79
N THR A 907 -17.20 -31.75 -4.99
CA THR A 907 -17.19 -33.22 -5.09
C THR A 907 -17.85 -33.68 -6.39
N VAL A 908 -17.47 -34.86 -6.89
CA VAL A 908 -18.07 -35.46 -8.09
C VAL A 908 -19.59 -35.59 -7.96
N GLY A 909 -20.09 -35.91 -6.75
CA GLY A 909 -21.53 -36.01 -6.47
C GLY A 909 -22.28 -34.67 -6.58
N MET A 910 -21.57 -33.55 -6.52
CA MET A 910 -22.08 -32.19 -6.72
C MET A 910 -21.82 -31.66 -8.14
N GLY A 911 -21.41 -32.54 -9.07
CA GLY A 911 -21.05 -32.16 -10.44
C GLY A 911 -19.62 -31.63 -10.60
N GLY A 912 -18.77 -31.80 -9.58
CA GLY A 912 -17.39 -31.30 -9.60
C GLY A 912 -16.40 -32.16 -10.38
N THR A 913 -15.26 -31.57 -10.72
CA THR A 913 -14.15 -32.17 -11.49
C THR A 913 -12.81 -32.08 -10.72
N PRO A 914 -12.71 -32.63 -9.50
CA PRO A 914 -11.58 -32.39 -8.59
C PRO A 914 -10.25 -33.00 -9.05
N THR A 915 -10.23 -33.80 -10.11
CA THR A 915 -8.99 -34.39 -10.65
C THR A 915 -8.52 -33.65 -11.90
N LYS A 916 -7.21 -33.46 -12.04
CA LYS A 916 -6.57 -32.73 -13.16
C LYS A 916 -5.47 -33.57 -13.80
N ALA A 917 -5.34 -33.45 -15.12
CA ALA A 917 -4.35 -34.19 -15.89
C ALA A 917 -2.90 -33.83 -15.47
N HIS A 918 -2.65 -32.54 -15.22
CA HIS A 918 -1.34 -32.00 -14.90
C HIS A 918 -1.24 -31.48 -13.47
N SER A 919 -1.67 -32.30 -12.50
CA SER A 919 -1.66 -31.97 -11.07
C SER A 919 -0.26 -31.69 -10.53
N ILE A 920 -0.06 -30.55 -9.89
CA ILE A 920 1.17 -30.18 -9.18
C ILE A 920 1.02 -30.26 -7.65
N GLY A 921 -0.19 -30.55 -7.18
CA GLY A 921 -0.51 -30.54 -5.77
C GLY A 921 -1.98 -30.89 -5.52
N LYS A 922 -2.28 -31.28 -4.27
CA LYS A 922 -3.65 -31.46 -3.79
C LYS A 922 -3.96 -30.49 -2.66
N TRP A 923 -5.18 -29.98 -2.65
CA TRP A 923 -5.67 -29.10 -1.61
C TRP A 923 -7.13 -29.36 -1.26
N GLY A 924 -7.54 -28.94 -0.07
CA GLY A 924 -8.92 -29.05 0.38
C GLY A 924 -9.19 -28.18 1.61
N TYR A 925 -10.19 -27.32 1.53
CA TYR A 925 -10.58 -26.43 2.63
C TYR A 925 -12.06 -26.07 2.53
N SER A 926 -12.60 -25.28 3.44
CA SER A 926 -13.92 -24.66 3.23
C SER A 926 -13.82 -23.49 2.26
N TRP A 927 -14.92 -23.14 1.59
CA TRP A 927 -14.95 -21.95 0.73
C TRP A 927 -14.79 -20.63 1.49
N ASP A 928 -14.89 -20.59 2.82
CA ASP A 928 -14.41 -19.53 3.72
C ASP A 928 -14.44 -18.09 3.12
N MET A 929 -15.63 -17.64 2.71
CA MET A 929 -15.80 -16.35 2.03
C MET A 929 -16.02 -15.22 3.03
N HIS A 930 -15.06 -14.31 3.18
CA HIS A 930 -15.27 -13.14 4.04
C HIS A 930 -16.15 -12.09 3.35
N PRO A 931 -16.88 -11.25 4.11
CA PRO A 931 -17.73 -10.24 3.49
C PRO A 931 -16.93 -9.16 2.79
N LEU A 932 -17.63 -8.53 1.86
CA LEU A 932 -17.09 -7.56 0.93
C LEU A 932 -17.53 -6.16 1.34
N LEU A 933 -18.84 -6.00 1.56
CA LEU A 933 -19.47 -4.70 1.75
C LEU A 933 -20.31 -4.64 3.02
N ARG A 934 -20.39 -3.43 3.58
CA ARG A 934 -21.37 -3.07 4.60
C ARG A 934 -22.22 -1.90 4.13
N GLN A 935 -23.54 -2.07 4.21
CA GLN A 935 -24.50 -1.21 3.54
C GLN A 935 -25.62 -0.70 4.47
N TRP A 936 -26.12 0.50 4.20
CA TRP A 936 -27.36 1.04 4.75
C TRP A 936 -28.56 0.53 3.96
N ILE A 937 -29.50 -0.12 4.65
CA ILE A 937 -30.82 -0.45 4.13
C ILE A 937 -31.77 0.71 4.44
N ARG A 938 -31.94 1.63 3.49
CA ARG A 938 -32.82 2.80 3.63
C ARG A 938 -34.26 2.55 3.19
N ASN A 939 -34.52 1.50 2.42
CA ASN A 939 -35.85 1.23 1.85
C ASN A 939 -36.64 0.19 2.67
N LEU A 940 -37.48 0.67 3.60
CA LEU A 940 -38.33 -0.13 4.50
C LEU A 940 -39.60 -0.68 3.83
N SER A 941 -39.81 -0.46 2.52
CA SER A 941 -41.05 -0.84 1.81
C SER A 941 -41.27 -2.35 1.67
N THR A 942 -40.34 -3.19 2.14
CA THR A 942 -40.39 -4.65 2.06
C THR A 942 -40.78 -5.35 3.37
N GLY A 943 -41.24 -4.61 4.39
CA GLY A 943 -41.61 -5.21 5.69
C GLY A 943 -40.42 -5.54 6.59
N LEU A 944 -39.27 -4.92 6.34
CA LEU A 944 -38.07 -5.00 7.17
C LEU A 944 -38.25 -4.15 8.45
N ASN A 945 -37.80 -4.68 9.59
CA ASN A 945 -37.90 -3.98 10.87
C ASN A 945 -36.84 -2.88 10.96
N TYR A 946 -37.00 -1.96 11.92
CA TYR A 946 -36.00 -0.92 12.21
C TYR A 946 -34.61 -1.48 12.56
N ASN A 947 -34.57 -2.75 12.97
CA ASN A 947 -33.37 -3.51 13.35
C ASN A 947 -32.55 -4.01 12.14
N ASP A 948 -33.07 -3.91 10.92
CA ASP A 948 -32.46 -4.47 9.70
C ASP A 948 -31.83 -3.37 8.82
N ARG A 949 -31.38 -2.26 9.41
CA ARG A 949 -30.87 -1.08 8.67
C ARG A 949 -29.40 -1.19 8.23
N ILE A 950 -28.65 -2.13 8.79
CA ILE A 950 -27.27 -2.42 8.41
C ILE A 950 -27.25 -3.85 7.89
N ALA A 951 -26.66 -4.06 6.72
CA ALA A 951 -26.46 -5.39 6.17
C ALA A 951 -25.03 -5.58 5.69
N VAL A 952 -24.63 -6.85 5.70
CA VAL A 952 -23.36 -7.32 5.19
C VAL A 952 -23.61 -8.13 3.92
N GLU A 953 -22.78 -7.91 2.91
CA GLU A 953 -22.87 -8.54 1.59
C GLU A 953 -21.55 -9.27 1.28
N GLY A 954 -21.65 -10.36 0.52
CA GLY A 954 -20.50 -11.12 0.05
C GLY A 954 -20.54 -12.62 0.36
N PRO A 955 -20.71 -13.04 1.62
CA PRO A 955 -20.75 -14.44 1.98
C PRO A 955 -22.06 -15.09 1.56
N TRP A 956 -22.01 -16.35 1.11
CA TRP A 956 -23.19 -17.14 0.74
C TRP A 956 -23.51 -18.23 1.78
N ALA A 957 -24.73 -18.77 1.75
CA ALA A 957 -25.28 -19.68 2.77
C ALA A 957 -24.41 -20.91 3.11
N GLY A 958 -23.65 -21.41 2.12
CA GLY A 958 -22.84 -22.62 2.22
C GLY A 958 -21.34 -22.35 2.18
N GLN A 959 -20.88 -21.15 2.50
CA GLN A 959 -19.45 -20.82 2.55
C GLN A 959 -18.61 -21.75 3.46
N GLU A 960 -19.21 -22.36 4.48
CA GLU A 960 -18.55 -23.34 5.37
C GLU A 960 -18.57 -24.78 4.81
N VAL A 961 -19.21 -24.99 3.67
CA VAL A 961 -19.20 -26.29 2.98
C VAL A 961 -17.76 -26.58 2.54
N LYS A 962 -17.40 -27.85 2.71
CA LYS A 962 -16.06 -28.36 2.46
C LYS A 962 -15.90 -28.64 0.98
N THR A 963 -14.76 -28.26 0.42
CA THR A 963 -14.37 -28.70 -0.92
C THR A 963 -14.11 -30.21 -0.93
N ALA A 964 -14.06 -30.79 -2.11
CA ALA A 964 -13.34 -32.03 -2.34
C ALA A 964 -11.85 -31.85 -2.02
N LEU A 965 -11.12 -32.97 -1.92
CA LEU A 965 -9.67 -32.93 -2.11
C LEU A 965 -9.41 -32.76 -3.61
N TYR A 966 -9.14 -31.53 -4.03
CA TYR A 966 -8.97 -31.16 -5.42
C TYR A 966 -7.51 -31.05 -5.82
N GLN A 967 -7.23 -31.33 -7.09
CA GLN A 967 -5.92 -31.22 -7.71
C GLN A 967 -5.76 -29.84 -8.33
N MET A 968 -4.58 -29.24 -8.15
CA MET A 968 -4.19 -27.98 -8.76
C MET A 968 -3.40 -28.24 -10.03
N PRO A 969 -3.86 -27.79 -11.21
CA PRO A 969 -3.12 -27.98 -12.46
C PRO A 969 -1.99 -26.95 -12.59
N MET A 970 -0.87 -27.31 -13.20
CA MET A 970 0.26 -26.38 -13.44
C MET A 970 -0.17 -25.13 -14.22
N GLU A 971 -1.09 -25.30 -15.17
CA GLU A 971 -1.63 -24.28 -16.07
C GLU A 971 -2.30 -23.10 -15.36
N MET A 972 -2.71 -23.28 -14.10
CA MET A 972 -3.27 -22.17 -13.33
C MET A 972 -2.21 -21.10 -13.00
N MET A 973 -0.92 -21.45 -13.01
CA MET A 973 0.16 -20.51 -12.68
C MET A 973 0.78 -19.86 -13.92
N TRP A 974 0.41 -20.31 -15.12
CA TRP A 974 0.93 -19.76 -16.36
C TRP A 974 -0.04 -18.74 -16.95
N PRO A 975 0.44 -17.55 -17.36
CA PRO A 975 -0.41 -16.59 -18.07
C PRO A 975 -1.03 -17.23 -19.33
N ALA A 976 -2.27 -16.84 -19.65
CA ALA A 976 -2.96 -17.29 -20.84
C ALA A 976 -2.09 -17.14 -22.10
N LEU A 977 -2.14 -18.12 -23.01
CA LEU A 977 -1.31 -18.15 -24.22
C LEU A 977 -1.50 -16.91 -25.09
N SER A 978 -2.72 -16.33 -25.09
CA SER A 978 -3.05 -15.08 -25.79
C SER A 978 -2.22 -13.88 -25.32
N LEU A 979 -1.71 -13.90 -24.08
CA LEU A 979 -0.87 -12.84 -23.51
C LEU A 979 0.60 -12.94 -23.94
N LYS A 980 0.97 -14.05 -24.60
CA LYS A 980 2.30 -14.33 -25.14
C LYS A 980 3.43 -14.14 -24.12
N SER A 981 3.21 -14.54 -22.86
CA SER A 981 4.23 -14.43 -21.82
C SER A 981 5.17 -15.64 -21.85
N ARG A 982 6.47 -15.38 -22.04
CA ARG A 982 7.48 -16.46 -22.18
C ARG A 982 8.05 -16.96 -20.85
N ASN A 983 8.35 -16.04 -19.93
CA ASN A 983 9.19 -16.31 -18.75
C ASN A 983 8.61 -15.81 -17.42
N LEU A 984 7.27 -15.83 -17.27
CA LEU A 984 6.59 -15.48 -16.02
C LEU A 984 5.76 -16.65 -15.50
N ILE A 985 5.87 -16.93 -14.20
CA ILE A 985 5.03 -17.88 -13.46
C ILE A 985 4.40 -17.14 -12.27
N VAL A 986 3.12 -17.37 -11.99
CA VAL A 986 2.38 -16.68 -10.93
C VAL A 986 1.72 -17.70 -10.00
N PRO A 987 2.44 -18.23 -8.99
CA PRO A 987 1.93 -19.27 -8.10
C PRO A 987 0.95 -18.81 -7.02
N VAL A 988 0.96 -17.52 -6.64
CA VAL A 988 0.14 -17.01 -5.51
C VAL A 988 -1.21 -16.52 -6.03
N CYS A 989 -1.21 -15.46 -6.83
CA CYS A 989 -2.38 -14.90 -7.53
C CYS A 989 -2.92 -15.76 -8.68
N ALA A 990 -2.60 -17.05 -8.72
CA ALA A 990 -2.87 -17.96 -9.83
C ALA A 990 -4.35 -17.97 -10.28
N GLY A 991 -4.60 -18.51 -11.48
CA GLY A 991 -5.88 -18.50 -12.15
C GLY A 991 -7.01 -19.15 -11.35
N ASN A 992 -7.90 -18.32 -10.83
CA ASN A 992 -9.09 -18.71 -10.09
C ASN A 992 -10.24 -17.73 -10.39
N THR A 993 -11.48 -18.21 -10.35
CA THR A 993 -12.66 -17.36 -10.12
C THR A 993 -12.67 -16.86 -8.68
N HIS A 994 -13.47 -15.84 -8.37
CA HIS A 994 -13.65 -15.33 -7.02
C HIS A 994 -14.03 -16.42 -6.01
N LEU A 995 -14.95 -17.32 -6.40
CA LEU A 995 -15.36 -18.42 -5.53
C LEU A 995 -14.23 -19.43 -5.35
N ALA A 996 -13.54 -19.81 -6.43
CA ALA A 996 -12.45 -20.78 -6.35
C ALA A 996 -11.25 -20.26 -5.54
N TRP A 997 -11.06 -18.94 -5.53
CA TRP A 997 -9.96 -18.31 -4.82
C TRP A 997 -9.97 -18.59 -3.32
N ALA A 998 -11.14 -18.64 -2.70
CA ALA A 998 -11.27 -18.61 -1.25
C ALA A 998 -10.73 -19.85 -0.49
N PRO A 999 -10.94 -21.09 -0.93
CA PRO A 999 -10.24 -22.24 -0.35
C PRO A 999 -8.79 -22.36 -0.84
N ASP A 1000 -8.43 -21.69 -1.94
CA ASP A 1000 -7.11 -21.78 -2.60
C ASP A 1000 -6.07 -20.81 -2.01
N ARG A 1001 -6.52 -19.69 -1.41
CA ARG A 1001 -5.70 -18.58 -0.90
C ARG A 1001 -5.00 -18.80 0.45
N LEU A 1002 -4.36 -19.97 0.65
CA LEU A 1002 -3.75 -20.34 1.93
C LEU A 1002 -2.24 -20.52 1.80
N GLU A 1003 -1.48 -20.08 2.83
CA GLU A 1003 -0.01 -20.12 2.84
C GLU A 1003 0.56 -21.52 2.53
N PRO A 1004 0.16 -22.62 3.17
CA PRO A 1004 0.74 -23.92 2.80
C PRO A 1004 0.45 -24.30 1.34
N ASN A 1005 -0.69 -23.86 0.80
CA ASN A 1005 -1.05 -24.05 -0.61
C ASN A 1005 -0.15 -23.24 -1.54
N TYR A 1006 0.16 -21.98 -1.18
CA TYR A 1006 1.16 -21.17 -1.87
C TYR A 1006 2.53 -21.84 -1.84
N GLY A 1007 2.94 -22.44 -0.72
CA GLY A 1007 4.18 -23.20 -0.62
C GLY A 1007 4.26 -24.37 -1.62
N ILE A 1008 3.18 -25.16 -1.76
CA ILE A 1008 3.10 -26.28 -2.71
C ILE A 1008 3.26 -25.77 -4.14
N ARG A 1009 2.52 -24.72 -4.51
CA ARG A 1009 2.61 -24.08 -5.83
C ARG A 1009 3.96 -23.43 -6.09
N GLY A 1010 4.55 -22.81 -5.07
CA GLY A 1010 5.88 -22.21 -5.12
C GLY A 1010 6.97 -23.22 -5.44
N GLU A 1011 6.94 -24.40 -4.81
CA GLU A 1011 7.88 -25.48 -5.14
C GLU A 1011 7.72 -25.93 -6.61
N ALA A 1012 6.49 -26.11 -7.08
CA ALA A 1012 6.21 -26.46 -8.48
C ALA A 1012 6.66 -25.37 -9.45
N ALA A 1013 6.44 -24.09 -9.13
CA ALA A 1013 6.92 -22.96 -9.91
C ALA A 1013 8.45 -22.91 -9.96
N GLY A 1014 9.12 -23.15 -8.84
CA GLY A 1014 10.59 -23.22 -8.78
C GLY A 1014 11.17 -24.37 -9.62
N GLU A 1015 10.55 -25.55 -9.61
CA GLU A 1015 10.97 -26.67 -10.46
C GLU A 1015 10.71 -26.39 -11.95
N ASN A 1016 9.56 -25.81 -12.30
CA ASN A 1016 9.27 -25.40 -13.67
C ASN A 1016 10.24 -24.32 -14.18
N ALA A 1017 10.55 -23.34 -13.35
CA ALA A 1017 11.54 -22.32 -13.64
C ALA A 1017 12.95 -22.91 -13.84
N ALA A 1018 13.37 -23.86 -13.00
CA ALA A 1018 14.65 -24.55 -13.15
C ALA A 1018 14.74 -25.31 -14.49
N TRP A 1019 13.70 -26.07 -14.84
CA TRP A 1019 13.62 -26.74 -16.14
C TRP A 1019 13.66 -25.75 -17.30
N TYR A 1020 12.93 -24.63 -17.21
CA TYR A 1020 12.94 -23.59 -18.24
C TYR A 1020 14.35 -23.03 -18.45
N LEU A 1021 15.07 -22.73 -17.36
CA LEU A 1021 16.44 -22.23 -17.40
C LEU A 1021 17.41 -23.24 -18.02
N ASP A 1022 17.23 -24.54 -17.77
CA ASP A 1022 18.02 -25.60 -18.41
C ASP A 1022 17.76 -25.71 -19.93
N ASN A 1023 16.65 -25.18 -20.42
CA ASN A 1023 16.19 -25.31 -21.81
C ASN A 1023 16.02 -23.97 -22.52
N ILE A 1024 16.50 -22.87 -21.96
CA ILE A 1024 16.24 -21.52 -22.45
C ILE A 1024 16.72 -21.30 -23.88
N ASP A 1025 17.87 -21.89 -24.25
CA ASP A 1025 18.46 -21.82 -25.59
C ASP A 1025 17.66 -22.59 -26.66
N SER A 1026 16.76 -23.48 -26.25
CA SER A 1026 15.91 -24.26 -27.17
C SER A 1026 14.71 -23.46 -27.71
N GLY A 1027 14.55 -22.20 -27.30
CA GLY A 1027 13.44 -21.34 -27.71
C GLY A 1027 12.10 -21.70 -27.06
N LEU A 1028 12.10 -22.59 -26.07
CA LEU A 1028 10.92 -22.98 -25.29
C LEU A 1028 10.50 -21.84 -24.34
N ALA A 1029 9.26 -21.89 -23.87
CA ALA A 1029 8.68 -21.04 -22.84
C ALA A 1029 8.47 -21.82 -21.53
N VAL A 1030 8.15 -21.12 -20.44
CA VAL A 1030 7.88 -21.77 -19.14
C VAL A 1030 6.75 -22.79 -19.20
N HIS A 1031 5.78 -22.61 -20.10
CA HIS A 1031 4.64 -23.50 -20.28
C HIS A 1031 4.91 -24.73 -21.16
N ASP A 1032 6.14 -24.92 -21.64
CA ASP A 1032 6.51 -26.07 -22.49
C ASP A 1032 7.08 -27.27 -21.71
N HIS A 1033 7.16 -27.19 -20.37
CA HIS A 1033 7.71 -28.26 -19.53
C HIS A 1033 6.88 -29.54 -19.66
N PRO A 1034 7.43 -30.66 -20.19
CA PRO A 1034 6.69 -31.90 -20.26
C PRO A 1034 6.25 -32.38 -18.87
N TYR A 1035 4.93 -32.48 -18.66
CA TYR A 1035 4.37 -32.76 -17.33
C TYR A 1035 4.90 -34.06 -16.70
N ALA A 1036 5.16 -35.10 -17.49
CA ALA A 1036 5.71 -36.36 -16.96
C ALA A 1036 7.09 -36.17 -16.28
N ASP A 1037 7.92 -35.26 -16.81
CA ASP A 1037 9.21 -34.89 -16.17
C ASP A 1037 8.95 -34.08 -14.89
N LEU A 1038 8.13 -33.02 -14.98
CA LEU A 1038 7.75 -32.18 -13.82
C LEU A 1038 7.22 -33.03 -12.65
N ALA A 1039 6.25 -33.89 -12.92
CA ALA A 1039 5.62 -34.73 -11.91
C ALA A 1039 6.63 -35.68 -11.26
N ALA A 1040 7.51 -36.32 -12.05
CA ALA A 1040 8.53 -37.21 -11.53
C ALA A 1040 9.50 -36.48 -10.58
N ARG A 1041 9.90 -35.25 -10.91
CA ARG A 1041 10.82 -34.44 -10.11
C ARG A 1041 10.20 -33.88 -8.82
N LEU A 1042 8.90 -33.60 -8.83
CA LEU A 1042 8.15 -33.22 -7.64
C LEU A 1042 7.97 -34.42 -6.70
N LEU A 1043 7.55 -35.57 -7.23
CA LEU A 1043 7.37 -36.80 -6.45
C LEU A 1043 8.68 -37.28 -5.82
N ALA A 1044 9.81 -37.19 -6.54
CA ALA A 1044 11.13 -37.56 -6.03
C ALA A 1044 11.56 -36.77 -4.77
N ARG A 1045 10.89 -35.66 -4.49
CA ARG A 1045 11.17 -34.75 -3.35
C ARG A 1045 10.04 -34.72 -2.33
N GLY A 1046 9.06 -35.63 -2.47
CA GLY A 1046 7.99 -35.82 -1.49
C GLY A 1046 6.79 -34.90 -1.68
N SER A 1047 6.67 -34.19 -2.81
CA SER A 1047 5.42 -33.50 -3.18
C SER A 1047 4.30 -34.53 -3.40
N ILE A 1048 3.04 -34.12 -3.21
CA ILE A 1048 1.86 -34.99 -3.31
C ILE A 1048 1.00 -34.47 -4.46
N LEU A 1049 0.83 -35.28 -5.52
CA LEU A 1049 0.15 -34.90 -6.77
C LEU A 1049 -1.24 -35.53 -6.91
#